data_AF-A0A935NZK2-F1
#
_entry.id   AF-A0A935NZK2-F1
#
_cell.length_a   1.000
_cell.length_b   1.000
_cell.length_c   1.000
_cell.angle_alpha   90.00
_cell.angle_beta   90.00
_cell.angle_gamma   90.00
#
_symmetry.space_group_name_H-M   'P 1'
#
loop_
_entity.id
_entity.type
_entity.pdbx_description
1 polymer ?
#
loop_
_entity_poly.entity_id
_entity_poly.type
_entity_poly.pdbx_seq_one_letter_code
_entity_poly.pdbx_strand_id
1 'polypeptide(L)'
;MHATSFDATHGPEQLALAVLASADPLQLLGGWAQAAPQGELAKVLHLVFARLVGGEKHAAMSAFASEIRLGERVAPLRLLLIPSVFAPEAWGTTFLEGLLRKSMREYRGKRMIELGVGSGWISLVLLRLTQLSQIIGVDLNPQAVQIARLNALLNGYHEDGSPQADRLYDRFSATTSDLLTELRAQKRRADFVIGCIPQVIASSADTDSQQGLYDLSNYAIAQGLVEDAFGLGLNARALRDALTVLDPGGQVILNLASRPGEAVLSRMFERRGYHHDVLWRARIEQAEDTDIAPLVELERRAGQPFSFYLHRHSRESISAALASLARTAKLPIYHELFVVEGRPQSEALLPLALALESLRLSDLWERVDLSRATDEQLRFVTVLAERFVHDPVAPYPHEHGDLGFRQRVTGFLAKFHGVSLAASEVFVGPSRASLVFGALVAMVAPGDRVAVSHQLRPALAAALAKHGAEVVWVHDDAAELAELLPVLLPRLLIVAPTGATRHAADTWGRLLAQCQAHDVLLVLDDSGSFAITARPGENPMLAFLAEHPASAHLAVMIGLIHSQAFPEVELALLLCRHHALLSALGLTAEVTYSRISVFHQAYYESLFDELLTFRVGAGWTSSVAGPSPRPGPRLMPQLAQIAKLPVFARPEPAPDVLRLDYGENALPMPKSLVAGILEGFLLPPHTAGSALHARDAALRYLQSTSLPELTPEQVVLGQGVTPLLFDALLAETRRRGRPLRVGIARVGWPVVPAMLHALGATLCYLDVTAPGFQLDEASLPADLDVLIVANPGNPSGQACEPAALTRLIARAAQHGARVILDEIFGQLAELGRPDGRREDRLGGLDAAQRQSVLVLAGLSKEFAAGGLRVGFAASADTAWIAAIEALRLDPMPLHVQVATQAVLSRHLQDRGELRHMRATLRQRRDLLADGLARLGYGVNKADTGGLFLLVEPPAEIADAEAFVLEREATARVRFNTPSWSGATRHFRACFSLPEAVLREALARLATPRKDGGV
;
A
#
# COMPACT_ATOMS: atom_id res chain seq x y z
N MET A 1 24.39 -1.88 -42.10
CA MET A 1 24.59 -2.53 -43.41
C MET A 1 23.82 -3.84 -43.39
N HIS A 2 22.93 -4.04 -44.37
CA HIS A 2 22.10 -5.23 -44.48
C HIS A 2 22.96 -6.49 -44.70
N ALA A 3 22.52 -7.60 -44.13
CA ALA A 3 23.13 -8.93 -44.22
C ALA A 3 23.38 -9.35 -45.67
N THR A 4 24.59 -9.13 -46.16
CA THR A 4 25.12 -9.77 -47.35
C THR A 4 25.68 -11.12 -46.92
N SER A 5 25.19 -12.20 -47.54
CA SER A 5 25.74 -13.55 -47.38
C SER A 5 27.25 -13.55 -47.64
N PHE A 6 28.05 -13.84 -46.62
CA PHE A 6 29.48 -14.13 -46.78
C PHE A 6 29.61 -15.51 -47.44
N ASP A 7 30.03 -15.54 -48.71
CA ASP A 7 30.37 -16.76 -49.45
C ASP A 7 31.81 -17.22 -49.12
N ALA A 8 32.12 -18.51 -49.32
CA ALA A 8 33.40 -19.18 -49.10
C ALA A 8 34.58 -18.58 -49.90
N THR A 9 34.31 -17.60 -50.77
CA THR A 9 35.29 -16.84 -51.57
C THR A 9 36.02 -15.73 -50.80
N HIS A 10 35.61 -15.41 -49.56
CA HIS A 10 36.27 -14.42 -48.70
C HIS A 10 37.39 -15.06 -47.87
N GLY A 11 38.58 -14.46 -47.88
CA GLY A 11 39.74 -14.95 -47.11
C GLY A 11 39.62 -14.70 -45.60
N PRO A 12 40.40 -15.43 -44.76
CA PRO A 12 40.32 -15.37 -43.30
C PRO A 12 40.38 -13.97 -42.66
N GLU A 13 41.15 -13.06 -43.25
CA GLU A 13 41.29 -11.68 -42.74
C GLU A 13 40.05 -10.82 -42.93
N GLN A 14 39.37 -10.95 -44.07
CA GLN A 14 38.13 -10.23 -44.37
C GLN A 14 36.99 -10.73 -43.49
N LEU A 15 36.96 -12.05 -43.25
CA LEU A 15 35.98 -12.64 -42.34
C LEU A 15 36.24 -12.25 -40.89
N ALA A 16 37.51 -12.22 -40.45
CA ALA A 16 37.87 -11.77 -39.10
C ALA A 16 37.43 -10.31 -38.85
N LEU A 17 37.60 -9.43 -39.84
CA LEU A 17 37.10 -8.06 -39.83
C LEU A 17 35.56 -8.00 -39.74
N ALA A 18 34.87 -8.81 -40.55
CA ALA A 18 33.41 -8.87 -40.54
C ALA A 18 32.86 -9.41 -39.22
N VAL A 19 33.54 -10.39 -38.62
CA VAL A 19 33.22 -10.96 -37.30
C VAL A 19 33.33 -9.91 -36.20
N LEU A 20 34.40 -9.13 -36.18
CA LEU A 20 34.58 -8.05 -35.20
C LEU A 20 33.58 -6.92 -35.38
N ALA A 21 33.13 -6.68 -36.62
CA ALA A 21 32.13 -5.67 -36.95
C ALA A 21 30.67 -6.18 -36.81
N SER A 22 30.45 -7.48 -36.60
CA SER A 22 29.13 -8.09 -36.55
C SER A 22 28.51 -8.00 -35.16
N ALA A 23 27.23 -7.63 -35.11
CA ALA A 23 26.42 -7.74 -33.89
C ALA A 23 26.16 -9.21 -33.50
N ASP A 24 26.14 -10.10 -34.50
CA ASP A 24 26.02 -11.55 -34.35
C ASP A 24 27.17 -12.27 -35.10
N PRO A 25 28.35 -12.36 -34.49
CA PRO A 25 29.48 -13.12 -35.03
C PRO A 25 29.17 -14.59 -35.29
N LEU A 26 28.24 -15.16 -34.52
CA LEU A 26 27.92 -16.59 -34.52
C LEU A 26 27.18 -16.97 -35.80
N GLN A 27 26.21 -16.15 -36.23
CA GLN A 27 25.48 -16.36 -37.48
C GLN A 27 26.40 -16.23 -38.71
N LEU A 28 27.29 -15.23 -38.70
CA LEU A 28 28.20 -14.93 -39.81
C LEU A 28 29.28 -16.02 -39.96
N LEU A 29 29.80 -16.53 -38.84
CA LEU A 29 30.77 -17.64 -38.82
C LEU A 29 30.11 -19.01 -39.02
N GLY A 30 28.90 -19.25 -38.54
CA GLY A 30 28.21 -20.53 -38.68
C GLY A 30 27.85 -20.84 -40.13
N GLY A 31 27.38 -19.84 -40.89
CA GLY A 31 27.15 -19.97 -42.33
C GLY A 31 28.44 -20.18 -43.12
N TRP A 32 29.52 -19.49 -42.74
CA TRP A 32 30.83 -19.63 -43.40
C TRP A 32 31.54 -20.94 -43.03
N ALA A 33 31.48 -21.40 -41.77
CA ALA A 33 32.09 -22.66 -41.32
C ALA A 33 31.49 -23.88 -42.04
N GLN A 34 30.22 -23.82 -42.45
CA GLN A 34 29.59 -24.85 -43.27
C GLN A 34 30.07 -24.83 -44.73
N ALA A 35 30.60 -23.71 -45.22
CA ALA A 35 30.98 -23.49 -46.62
C ALA A 35 32.50 -23.43 -46.85
N ALA A 36 33.32 -23.27 -45.81
CA ALA A 36 34.76 -23.00 -45.90
C ALA A 36 35.63 -24.27 -46.01
N PRO A 37 36.85 -24.17 -46.56
CA PRO A 37 37.83 -25.26 -46.57
C PRO A 37 38.25 -25.71 -45.15
N GLN A 38 38.53 -27.01 -44.98
CA GLN A 38 38.94 -27.61 -43.70
C GLN A 38 40.12 -26.86 -43.06
N GLY A 39 39.99 -26.49 -41.77
CA GLY A 39 41.05 -25.87 -40.97
C GLY A 39 41.16 -24.34 -41.02
N GLU A 40 40.32 -23.62 -41.79
CA GLU A 40 40.36 -22.16 -41.87
C GLU A 40 39.69 -21.44 -40.68
N LEU A 41 38.75 -22.09 -39.97
CA LEU A 41 38.05 -21.51 -38.81
C LEU A 41 39.01 -21.13 -37.68
N ALA A 42 40.01 -21.97 -37.39
CA ALA A 42 41.01 -21.68 -36.37
C ALA A 42 41.85 -20.44 -36.72
N LYS A 43 42.17 -20.24 -38.00
CA LYS A 43 42.89 -19.03 -38.48
C LYS A 43 42.04 -17.77 -38.33
N VAL A 44 40.74 -17.85 -38.63
CA VAL A 44 39.82 -16.72 -38.46
C VAL A 44 39.68 -16.34 -37.00
N LEU A 45 39.45 -17.32 -36.11
CA LEU A 45 39.37 -17.08 -34.66
C LEU A 45 40.67 -16.48 -34.12
N HIS A 46 41.83 -16.90 -34.64
CA HIS A 46 43.14 -16.33 -34.30
C HIS A 46 43.26 -14.86 -34.73
N LEU A 47 42.84 -14.52 -35.96
CA LEU A 47 42.87 -13.15 -36.48
C LEU A 47 41.90 -12.22 -35.73
N VAL A 48 40.73 -12.73 -35.36
CA VAL A 48 39.76 -12.02 -34.50
C VAL A 48 40.38 -11.73 -33.14
N PHE A 49 40.99 -12.74 -32.52
CA PHE A 49 41.67 -12.61 -31.24
C PHE A 49 42.82 -11.59 -31.29
N ALA A 50 43.73 -11.70 -32.26
CA ALA A 50 44.87 -10.80 -32.41
C ALA A 50 44.45 -9.32 -32.51
N ARG A 51 43.29 -9.05 -33.13
CA ARG A 51 42.71 -7.71 -33.21
C ARG A 51 42.04 -7.25 -31.93
N LEU A 52 41.40 -8.13 -31.15
CA LEU A 52 40.83 -7.79 -29.84
C LEU A 52 41.89 -7.38 -28.80
N VAL A 53 43.10 -7.93 -28.90
CA VAL A 53 44.22 -7.66 -27.97
C VAL A 53 45.20 -6.58 -28.44
N GLY A 54 44.88 -5.83 -29.50
CA GLY A 54 45.70 -4.68 -29.94
C GLY A 54 46.83 -4.97 -30.94
N GLY A 55 46.75 -6.08 -31.70
CA GLY A 55 47.67 -6.43 -32.79
C GLY A 55 48.63 -7.58 -32.46
N GLU A 56 49.21 -8.19 -33.50
CA GLU A 56 50.04 -9.41 -33.41
C GLU A 56 51.23 -9.31 -32.43
N LYS A 57 51.74 -8.09 -32.16
CA LYS A 57 52.87 -7.87 -31.25
C LYS A 57 52.52 -8.02 -29.76
N HIS A 58 51.25 -8.06 -29.38
CA HIS A 58 50.80 -8.28 -28.00
C HIS A 58 49.95 -9.55 -27.84
N ALA A 59 49.70 -10.28 -28.94
CA ALA A 59 48.94 -11.51 -28.96
C ALA A 59 49.83 -12.72 -28.63
N ALA A 60 50.22 -12.90 -27.37
CA ALA A 60 50.57 -14.23 -26.90
C ALA A 60 49.27 -15.04 -26.85
N MET A 61 48.94 -15.74 -27.93
CA MET A 61 47.80 -16.66 -27.95
C MET A 61 48.09 -17.78 -26.98
N SER A 62 47.43 -17.78 -25.83
CA SER A 62 47.46 -18.89 -24.91
C SER A 62 46.13 -19.64 -25.06
N ALA A 63 45.98 -20.30 -26.22
CA ALA A 63 44.91 -21.27 -26.40
C ALA A 63 45.21 -22.45 -25.47
N PHE A 64 44.55 -22.47 -24.33
CA PHE A 64 44.72 -23.54 -23.37
C PHE A 64 43.67 -24.61 -23.63
N ALA A 65 44.13 -25.84 -23.90
CA ALA A 65 43.31 -27.01 -23.71
C ALA A 65 43.24 -27.26 -22.20
N SER A 66 42.07 -27.04 -21.62
CA SER A 66 41.82 -27.30 -20.21
C SER A 66 40.89 -28.50 -20.09
N GLU A 67 41.37 -29.56 -19.46
CA GLU A 67 40.49 -30.62 -18.98
C GLU A 67 39.87 -30.16 -17.66
N ILE A 68 38.60 -29.74 -17.70
CA ILE A 68 37.86 -29.45 -16.48
C ILE A 68 37.46 -30.78 -15.87
N ARG A 69 38.14 -31.18 -14.78
CA ARG A 69 37.89 -32.41 -14.03
C ARG A 69 37.09 -32.08 -12.76
N LEU A 70 35.95 -32.74 -12.58
CA LEU A 70 35.05 -32.58 -11.44
C LEU A 70 34.67 -33.95 -10.92
N GLY A 71 35.42 -34.44 -9.92
CA GLY A 71 35.36 -35.84 -9.50
C GLY A 71 35.77 -36.77 -10.65
N GLU A 72 34.89 -37.72 -11.01
CA GLU A 72 35.11 -38.65 -12.13
C GLU A 72 34.69 -38.08 -13.51
N ARG A 73 34.06 -36.90 -13.55
CA ARG A 73 33.59 -36.28 -14.80
C ARG A 73 34.67 -35.40 -15.41
N VAL A 74 34.91 -35.54 -16.71
CA VAL A 74 35.89 -34.73 -17.45
C VAL A 74 35.19 -34.06 -18.64
N ALA A 75 35.30 -32.74 -18.73
CA ALA A 75 34.83 -31.96 -19.87
C ALA A 75 36.03 -31.25 -20.53
N PRO A 76 36.56 -31.75 -21.65
CA PRO A 76 37.68 -31.11 -22.34
C PRO A 76 37.21 -29.84 -23.05
N LEU A 77 37.74 -28.68 -22.68
CA LEU A 77 37.43 -27.40 -23.32
C LEU A 77 38.69 -26.76 -23.89
N ARG A 78 38.54 -26.12 -25.06
CA ARG A 78 39.54 -25.21 -25.61
C ARG A 78 39.11 -23.78 -25.31
N LEU A 79 39.93 -23.03 -24.60
CA LEU A 79 39.59 -21.66 -24.18
C LEU A 79 40.58 -20.65 -24.75
N LEU A 80 40.03 -19.60 -25.34
CA LEU A 80 40.70 -18.33 -25.58
C LEU A 80 40.54 -17.48 -24.32
N LEU A 81 41.66 -16.96 -23.82
CA LEU A 81 41.71 -16.07 -22.67
C LEU A 81 42.44 -14.78 -23.05
N ILE A 82 41.96 -13.66 -22.53
CA ILE A 82 42.61 -12.35 -22.64
C ILE A 82 42.91 -11.84 -21.23
N PRO A 83 43.88 -10.92 -21.04
CA PRO A 83 44.23 -10.43 -19.71
C PRO A 83 43.05 -9.85 -18.89
N SER A 84 42.03 -9.32 -19.56
CA SER A 84 40.81 -8.77 -18.93
C SER A 84 39.73 -9.81 -18.61
N VAL A 85 39.99 -11.11 -18.79
CA VAL A 85 39.05 -12.21 -18.52
C VAL A 85 39.73 -13.30 -17.68
N PHE A 86 39.13 -13.66 -16.55
CA PHE A 86 39.66 -14.66 -15.64
C PHE A 86 39.75 -16.06 -16.28
N ALA A 87 40.88 -16.73 -16.03
CA ALA A 87 41.07 -18.15 -16.34
C ALA A 87 40.25 -19.03 -15.37
N PRO A 88 39.99 -20.31 -15.71
CA PRO A 88 39.41 -21.25 -14.75
C PRO A 88 40.26 -21.33 -13.48
N GLU A 89 39.70 -20.87 -12.36
CA GLU A 89 40.37 -20.76 -11.07
C GLU A 89 39.49 -21.30 -9.93
N ALA A 90 40.03 -21.30 -8.70
CA ALA A 90 39.39 -21.90 -7.53
C ALA A 90 37.93 -21.44 -7.32
N TRP A 91 37.65 -20.14 -7.50
CA TRP A 91 36.30 -19.58 -7.39
C TRP A 91 35.32 -20.24 -8.36
N GLY A 92 35.64 -20.22 -9.66
CA GLY A 92 34.76 -20.77 -10.68
C GLY A 92 34.68 -22.31 -10.63
N THR A 93 35.75 -23.01 -10.24
CA THR A 93 35.69 -24.47 -10.02
C THR A 93 34.80 -24.83 -8.84
N THR A 94 34.90 -24.12 -7.72
CA THR A 94 34.00 -24.32 -6.57
C THR A 94 32.56 -24.02 -6.95
N PHE A 95 32.32 -22.98 -7.75
CA PHE A 95 30.97 -22.65 -8.19
C PHE A 95 30.37 -23.79 -9.02
N LEU A 96 31.12 -24.26 -10.03
CA LEU A 96 30.69 -25.34 -10.89
C LEU A 96 30.48 -26.66 -10.13
N GLU A 97 31.34 -26.99 -9.16
CA GLU A 97 31.12 -28.12 -8.26
C GLU A 97 29.79 -28.02 -7.53
N GLY A 98 29.46 -26.84 -6.99
CA GLY A 98 28.20 -26.59 -6.30
C GLY A 98 26.99 -26.71 -7.22
N LEU A 99 27.05 -26.14 -8.42
CA LEU A 99 26.00 -26.28 -9.42
C LEU A 99 25.75 -27.75 -9.79
N LEU A 100 26.81 -28.58 -9.85
CA LEU A 100 26.71 -30.00 -10.16
C LEU A 100 26.29 -30.88 -8.97
N ARG A 101 26.10 -30.32 -7.76
CA ARG A 101 25.45 -31.03 -6.64
C ARG A 101 23.96 -31.25 -6.86
N LYS A 102 23.32 -30.39 -7.66
CA LYS A 102 21.91 -30.55 -8.05
C LYS A 102 21.72 -31.76 -8.98
N SER A 103 20.52 -32.33 -8.97
CA SER A 103 20.21 -33.46 -9.84
C SER A 103 20.18 -33.01 -11.30
N MET A 104 20.78 -33.80 -12.20
CA MET A 104 20.76 -33.51 -13.65
C MET A 104 19.34 -33.39 -14.23
N ARG A 105 18.36 -34.02 -13.59
CA ARG A 105 16.95 -33.91 -13.99
C ARG A 105 16.40 -32.49 -13.81
N GLU A 106 16.94 -31.71 -12.88
CA GLU A 106 16.49 -30.33 -12.60
C GLU A 106 16.88 -29.37 -13.73
N TYR A 107 17.97 -29.63 -14.43
CA TYR A 107 18.46 -28.79 -15.52
C TYR A 107 17.87 -29.14 -16.89
N ARG A 108 17.34 -30.36 -17.06
CA ARG A 108 16.94 -30.88 -18.36
C ARG A 108 15.87 -30.00 -19.01
N GLY A 109 16.18 -29.48 -20.20
CA GLY A 109 15.27 -28.64 -20.99
C GLY A 109 15.09 -27.22 -20.46
N LYS A 110 15.76 -26.86 -19.35
CA LYS A 110 15.64 -25.56 -18.71
C LYS A 110 16.58 -24.52 -19.33
N ARG A 111 16.23 -23.25 -19.16
CA ARG A 111 17.01 -22.09 -19.59
C ARG A 111 17.76 -21.50 -18.40
N MET A 112 18.94 -20.97 -18.65
CA MET A 112 19.79 -20.38 -17.61
C MET A 112 20.37 -19.04 -18.07
N ILE A 113 20.53 -18.11 -17.14
CA ILE A 113 21.27 -16.86 -17.31
C ILE A 113 22.52 -16.94 -16.43
N GLU A 114 23.69 -16.63 -16.97
CA GLU A 114 24.94 -16.53 -16.21
C GLU A 114 25.38 -15.06 -16.09
N LEU A 115 25.43 -14.56 -14.85
CA LEU A 115 25.94 -13.23 -14.50
C LEU A 115 27.46 -13.26 -14.38
N GLY A 116 28.14 -12.36 -15.09
CA GLY A 116 29.60 -12.32 -15.14
C GLY A 116 30.15 -13.52 -15.92
N VAL A 117 29.68 -13.70 -17.15
CA VAL A 117 30.00 -14.87 -17.99
C VAL A 117 31.51 -15.05 -18.21
N GLY A 118 32.31 -13.98 -18.17
CA GLY A 118 33.76 -14.06 -18.35
C GLY A 118 34.12 -14.75 -19.67
N SER A 119 34.88 -15.85 -19.61
CA SER A 119 35.25 -16.64 -20.79
C SER A 119 34.17 -17.64 -21.26
N GLY A 120 33.05 -17.75 -20.54
CA GLY A 120 31.94 -18.66 -20.82
C GLY A 120 32.19 -20.13 -20.47
N TRP A 121 33.31 -20.45 -19.84
CA TRP A 121 33.71 -21.84 -19.62
C TRP A 121 32.73 -22.61 -18.72
N ILE A 122 32.19 -21.99 -17.66
CA ILE A 122 31.20 -22.60 -16.76
C ILE A 122 29.93 -22.96 -17.55
N SER A 123 29.38 -21.99 -18.30
CA SER A 123 28.26 -22.20 -19.22
C SER A 123 28.50 -23.38 -20.17
N LEU A 124 29.67 -23.47 -20.80
CA LEU A 124 29.99 -24.53 -21.76
C LEU A 124 30.07 -25.91 -21.09
N VAL A 125 30.66 -26.01 -19.90
CA VAL A 125 30.67 -27.28 -19.15
C VAL A 125 29.25 -27.68 -18.76
N LEU A 126 28.43 -26.74 -18.25
CA LEU A 126 27.04 -27.03 -17.89
C LEU A 126 26.24 -27.53 -19.09
N LEU A 127 26.30 -26.85 -20.23
CA LEU A 127 25.61 -27.27 -21.46
C LEU A 127 25.98 -28.69 -21.92
N ARG A 128 27.23 -29.12 -21.69
CA ARG A 128 27.69 -30.50 -21.98
C ARG A 128 27.16 -31.52 -20.99
N LEU A 129 27.09 -31.16 -19.70
CA LEU A 129 26.81 -32.13 -18.63
C LEU A 129 25.34 -32.21 -18.21
N THR A 130 24.55 -31.14 -18.38
CA THR A 130 23.26 -30.99 -17.67
C THR A 130 22.01 -30.97 -18.58
N GLN A 131 22.16 -31.12 -19.90
CA GLN A 131 21.06 -31.06 -20.88
C GLN A 131 20.18 -29.78 -20.78
N LEU A 132 20.77 -28.65 -20.36
CA LEU A 132 20.12 -27.34 -20.47
C LEU A 132 19.77 -27.05 -21.94
N SER A 133 18.60 -26.44 -22.16
CA SER A 133 18.14 -26.06 -23.50
C SER A 133 18.87 -24.82 -24.01
N GLN A 134 19.16 -23.87 -23.12
CA GLN A 134 19.87 -22.64 -23.46
C GLN A 134 20.58 -22.03 -22.24
N ILE A 135 21.75 -21.43 -22.46
CA ILE A 135 22.38 -20.50 -21.51
C ILE A 135 22.58 -19.12 -22.17
N ILE A 136 22.30 -18.07 -21.40
CA ILE A 136 22.49 -16.67 -21.78
C ILE A 136 23.52 -16.06 -20.84
N GLY A 137 24.74 -15.88 -21.31
CA GLY A 137 25.77 -15.15 -20.58
C GLY A 137 25.53 -13.64 -20.61
N VAL A 138 25.74 -12.96 -19.50
CA VAL A 138 25.79 -11.50 -19.46
C VAL A 138 27.05 -11.02 -18.78
N ASP A 139 27.63 -9.95 -19.31
CA ASP A 139 28.79 -9.29 -18.72
C ASP A 139 28.71 -7.78 -18.93
N LEU A 140 29.29 -7.02 -18.01
CA LEU A 140 29.48 -5.59 -18.20
C LEU A 140 30.63 -5.33 -19.19
N ASN A 141 31.64 -6.21 -19.20
CA ASN A 141 32.77 -6.11 -20.11
C ASN A 141 32.42 -6.64 -21.52
N PRO A 142 32.35 -5.78 -22.56
CA PRO A 142 32.02 -6.22 -23.91
C PRO A 142 33.06 -7.18 -24.50
N GLN A 143 34.32 -7.13 -24.06
CA GLN A 143 35.35 -8.07 -24.51
C GLN A 143 35.09 -9.48 -23.95
N ALA A 144 34.65 -9.60 -22.70
CA ALA A 144 34.30 -10.89 -22.09
C ALA A 144 33.15 -11.56 -22.86
N VAL A 145 32.11 -10.79 -23.22
CA VAL A 145 30.99 -11.27 -24.04
C VAL A 145 31.47 -11.82 -25.40
N GLN A 146 32.39 -11.10 -26.05
CA GLN A 146 32.96 -11.56 -27.32
C GLN A 146 33.77 -12.84 -27.13
N ILE A 147 34.64 -12.92 -26.12
CA ILE A 147 35.44 -14.11 -25.82
C ILE A 147 34.56 -15.32 -25.51
N ALA A 148 33.51 -15.15 -24.71
CA ALA A 148 32.57 -16.23 -24.41
C ALA A 148 31.88 -16.77 -25.67
N ARG A 149 31.44 -15.90 -26.58
CA ARG A 149 30.87 -16.29 -27.89
C ARG A 149 31.88 -17.05 -28.75
N LEU A 150 33.14 -16.59 -28.81
CA LEU A 150 34.20 -17.26 -29.56
C LEU A 150 34.55 -18.63 -28.96
N ASN A 151 34.59 -18.75 -27.63
CA ASN A 151 34.80 -20.03 -26.95
C ASN A 151 33.65 -21.01 -27.19
N ALA A 152 32.41 -20.54 -27.27
CA ALA A 152 31.28 -21.38 -27.62
C ALA A 152 31.38 -21.94 -29.05
N LEU A 153 31.83 -21.12 -30.01
CA LEU A 153 32.13 -21.60 -31.37
C LEU A 153 33.29 -22.60 -31.37
N LEU A 154 34.40 -22.25 -30.72
CA LEU A 154 35.59 -23.10 -30.66
C LEU A 154 35.29 -24.49 -30.11
N ASN A 155 34.34 -24.60 -29.19
CA ASN A 155 33.92 -25.87 -28.60
C ASN A 155 32.68 -26.49 -29.27
N GLY A 156 32.05 -25.79 -30.22
CA GLY A 156 30.91 -26.27 -31.00
C GLY A 156 31.29 -26.90 -32.34
N TYR A 157 32.55 -26.82 -32.75
CA TYR A 157 33.09 -27.41 -33.98
C TYR A 157 34.33 -28.28 -33.71
N HIS A 158 34.54 -29.31 -34.52
CA HIS A 158 35.79 -30.07 -34.58
C HIS A 158 36.89 -29.26 -35.28
N GLU A 159 38.15 -29.69 -35.20
CA GLU A 159 39.27 -29.01 -35.86
C GLU A 159 39.16 -28.96 -37.38
N ASP A 160 38.48 -29.94 -37.96
CA ASP A 160 38.19 -30.02 -39.39
C ASP A 160 37.05 -29.09 -39.83
N GLY A 161 36.41 -28.36 -38.91
CA GLY A 161 35.31 -27.44 -39.18
C GLY A 161 33.92 -28.09 -39.19
N SER A 162 33.79 -29.40 -38.93
CA SER A 162 32.50 -30.05 -38.79
C SER A 162 31.83 -29.71 -37.44
N PRO A 163 30.49 -29.53 -37.36
CA PRO A 163 29.82 -29.21 -36.10
C PRO A 163 29.85 -30.41 -35.15
N GLN A 164 30.10 -30.16 -33.86
CA GLN A 164 30.00 -31.17 -32.82
C GLN A 164 28.52 -31.53 -32.57
N ALA A 165 28.27 -32.79 -32.22
CA ALA A 165 26.92 -33.32 -32.02
C ALA A 165 26.14 -32.63 -30.89
N ASP A 166 26.82 -32.07 -29.89
CA ASP A 166 26.22 -31.37 -28.76
C ASP A 166 25.78 -29.92 -29.07
N ARG A 167 26.16 -29.41 -30.24
CA ARG A 167 25.77 -28.12 -30.83
C ARG A 167 25.74 -26.98 -29.80
N LEU A 168 26.81 -26.86 -29.01
CA LEU A 168 26.89 -25.89 -27.91
C LEU A 168 26.61 -24.46 -28.35
N TYR A 169 27.07 -24.11 -29.56
CA TYR A 169 26.89 -22.78 -30.12
C TYR A 169 25.41 -22.40 -30.32
N ASP A 170 24.52 -23.35 -30.65
CA ASP A 170 23.08 -23.08 -30.81
C ASP A 170 22.39 -22.84 -29.47
N ARG A 171 22.95 -23.41 -28.40
CA ARG A 171 22.39 -23.37 -27.05
C ARG A 171 23.06 -22.31 -26.17
N PHE A 172 24.03 -21.56 -26.67
CA PHE A 172 24.72 -20.50 -25.93
C PHE A 172 24.60 -19.16 -26.64
N SER A 173 24.23 -18.13 -25.89
CA SER A 173 24.29 -16.74 -26.32
C SER A 173 24.94 -15.92 -25.22
N ALA A 174 25.57 -14.79 -25.54
CA ALA A 174 26.02 -13.85 -24.53
C ALA A 174 25.72 -12.42 -24.96
N THR A 175 25.50 -11.48 -24.05
CA THR A 175 25.27 -10.06 -24.37
C THR A 175 25.90 -9.14 -23.35
N THR A 176 26.29 -7.94 -23.77
CA THR A 176 26.72 -6.90 -22.84
C THR A 176 25.50 -6.37 -22.08
N SER A 177 25.57 -6.38 -20.76
CA SER A 177 24.48 -5.94 -19.89
C SER A 177 25.02 -5.59 -18.50
N ASP A 178 24.51 -4.51 -17.93
CA ASP A 178 24.67 -4.24 -16.51
C ASP A 178 23.74 -5.17 -15.71
N LEU A 179 24.33 -6.27 -15.19
CA LEU A 179 23.61 -7.39 -14.61
C LEU A 179 22.47 -7.85 -15.55
N LEU A 180 21.23 -7.80 -15.07
CA LEU A 180 20.04 -8.29 -15.77
C LEU A 180 19.28 -7.19 -16.53
N THR A 181 19.79 -5.96 -16.54
CA THR A 181 19.07 -4.78 -17.06
C THR A 181 18.60 -4.97 -18.51
N GLU A 182 19.47 -5.43 -19.40
CA GLU A 182 19.11 -5.62 -20.81
C GLU A 182 18.11 -6.77 -20.99
N LEU A 183 18.28 -7.86 -20.25
CA LEU A 183 17.37 -9.01 -20.32
C LEU A 183 15.96 -8.66 -19.83
N ARG A 184 15.87 -7.81 -18.79
CA ARG A 184 14.60 -7.24 -18.32
C ARG A 184 13.93 -6.38 -19.40
N ALA A 185 14.68 -5.49 -20.04
CA ALA A 185 14.18 -4.66 -21.13
C ALA A 185 13.65 -5.51 -22.31
N GLN A 186 14.33 -6.61 -22.61
CA GLN A 186 13.94 -7.58 -23.64
C GLN A 186 12.88 -8.59 -23.18
N LYS A 187 12.43 -8.54 -21.92
CA LYS A 187 11.50 -9.50 -21.29
C LYS A 187 11.95 -10.97 -21.44
N ARG A 188 13.27 -11.21 -21.43
CA ARG A 188 13.84 -12.56 -21.49
C ARG A 188 13.78 -13.20 -20.10
N ARG A 189 13.26 -14.42 -20.05
CA ARG A 189 13.13 -15.19 -18.81
C ARG A 189 13.88 -16.51 -18.85
N ALA A 190 14.23 -17.03 -17.67
CA ALA A 190 14.94 -18.29 -17.50
C ALA A 190 14.55 -19.01 -16.20
N ASP A 191 14.77 -20.32 -16.14
CA ASP A 191 14.55 -21.11 -14.92
C ASP A 191 15.64 -20.86 -13.87
N PHE A 192 16.84 -20.50 -14.31
CA PHE A 192 17.99 -20.25 -13.43
C PHE A 192 18.66 -18.92 -13.73
N VAL A 193 19.03 -18.19 -12.69
CA VAL A 193 20.02 -17.10 -12.75
C VAL A 193 21.20 -17.53 -11.89
N ILE A 194 22.36 -17.74 -12.50
CA ILE A 194 23.58 -18.12 -11.79
C ILE A 194 24.58 -16.97 -11.82
N GLY A 195 25.41 -16.80 -10.80
CA GLY A 195 26.43 -15.76 -10.80
C GLY A 195 27.62 -16.08 -9.92
N CYS A 196 28.81 -15.94 -10.50
CA CYS A 196 30.08 -15.88 -9.77
C CYS A 196 30.63 -14.45 -9.92
N ILE A 197 29.88 -13.48 -9.37
CA ILE A 197 30.17 -12.06 -9.54
C ILE A 197 30.99 -11.50 -8.36
N PRO A 198 31.79 -10.45 -8.58
CA PRO A 198 32.68 -9.92 -7.55
C PRO A 198 31.98 -9.41 -6.29
N GLN A 199 32.69 -9.49 -5.15
CA GLN A 199 32.34 -8.80 -3.90
C GLN A 199 33.31 -7.64 -3.70
N VAL A 200 32.88 -6.41 -4.01
CA VAL A 200 33.76 -5.24 -4.06
C VAL A 200 33.29 -4.20 -3.03
N ILE A 201 34.19 -3.81 -2.13
CA ILE A 201 33.95 -2.72 -1.19
C ILE A 201 34.16 -1.39 -1.91
N ALA A 202 33.22 -0.45 -1.75
CA ALA A 202 33.37 0.89 -2.28
C ALA A 202 34.50 1.65 -1.56
N SER A 203 35.70 1.66 -2.14
CA SER A 203 36.71 2.70 -1.91
C SER A 203 36.57 3.77 -3.00
N SER A 204 36.83 5.05 -2.69
CA SER A 204 36.67 6.17 -3.62
C SER A 204 37.45 5.95 -4.92
N ALA A 205 36.73 5.64 -6.01
CA ALA A 205 37.31 5.25 -7.29
C ALA A 205 37.47 6.45 -8.24
N ASP A 206 38.62 6.53 -8.88
CA ASP A 206 38.95 7.54 -9.90
C ASP A 206 38.41 7.05 -11.26
N THR A 207 37.36 7.69 -11.76
CA THR A 207 36.52 7.18 -12.87
C THR A 207 36.96 7.61 -14.27
N ASP A 208 38.06 8.36 -14.39
CA ASP A 208 38.43 9.06 -15.63
C ASP A 208 39.49 8.35 -16.52
N SER A 209 39.93 7.12 -16.20
CA SER A 209 40.94 6.40 -17.01
C SER A 209 40.40 5.13 -17.69
N GLN A 210 40.96 4.76 -18.86
CA GLN A 210 40.63 3.48 -19.50
C GLN A 210 40.92 2.29 -18.59
N GLN A 211 41.98 2.34 -17.77
CA GLN A 211 42.27 1.33 -16.73
C GLN A 211 41.20 1.34 -15.64
N GLY A 212 40.74 2.52 -15.23
CA GLY A 212 39.67 2.72 -14.25
C GLY A 212 38.33 2.16 -14.71
N LEU A 213 38.04 2.09 -16.02
CA LEU A 213 36.89 1.38 -16.61
C LEU A 213 36.95 -0.16 -16.43
N TYR A 214 38.13 -0.71 -16.15
CA TYR A 214 38.36 -2.15 -15.96
C TYR A 214 38.61 -2.55 -14.50
N ASP A 215 38.75 -1.58 -13.60
CA ASP A 215 38.94 -1.84 -12.18
C ASP A 215 37.64 -2.35 -11.53
N LEU A 216 37.79 -3.29 -10.60
CA LEU A 216 36.69 -3.86 -9.81
C LEU A 216 35.82 -2.77 -9.13
N SER A 217 36.39 -1.58 -8.91
CA SER A 217 35.74 -0.40 -8.35
C SER A 217 34.51 0.08 -9.14
N ASN A 218 34.41 -0.14 -10.46
CA ASN A 218 33.19 0.20 -11.23
C ASN A 218 31.97 -0.65 -10.87
N TYR A 219 32.20 -1.83 -10.29
CA TYR A 219 31.14 -2.68 -9.79
C TYR A 219 30.65 -2.24 -8.41
N ALA A 220 31.35 -1.31 -7.74
CA ALA A 220 31.03 -0.80 -6.42
C ALA A 220 30.02 0.37 -6.50
N ILE A 221 28.75 0.05 -6.70
CA ILE A 221 27.65 1.01 -6.53
C ILE A 221 27.15 0.94 -5.10
N ALA A 222 27.32 2.02 -4.33
CA ALA A 222 26.71 2.14 -3.01
C ALA A 222 25.18 2.31 -3.15
N GLN A 223 24.42 1.38 -2.60
CA GLN A 223 22.95 1.41 -2.48
C GLN A 223 22.48 2.02 -1.16
N GLY A 224 23.40 2.37 -0.26
CA GLY A 224 23.06 2.88 1.08
C GLY A 224 22.58 1.79 2.03
N LEU A 225 22.89 0.51 1.74
CA LEU A 225 22.47 -0.65 2.53
C LEU A 225 23.64 -1.22 3.34
N VAL A 226 23.32 -2.01 4.37
CA VAL A 226 24.33 -2.65 5.23
C VAL A 226 25.24 -3.57 4.42
N GLU A 227 24.70 -4.23 3.39
CA GLU A 227 25.42 -5.11 2.47
C GLU A 227 26.52 -4.39 1.67
N ASP A 228 26.37 -3.09 1.39
CA ASP A 228 27.40 -2.32 0.68
C ASP A 228 28.70 -2.24 1.48
N ALA A 229 28.59 -2.16 2.80
CA ALA A 229 29.72 -2.13 3.71
C ALA A 229 30.57 -3.41 3.57
N PHE A 230 29.95 -4.54 3.26
CA PHE A 230 30.59 -5.85 3.10
C PHE A 230 30.95 -6.20 1.65
N GLY A 231 30.78 -5.25 0.72
CA GLY A 231 30.98 -5.48 -0.72
C GLY A 231 29.94 -6.40 -1.37
N LEU A 232 28.77 -6.54 -0.75
CA LEU A 232 27.67 -7.40 -1.23
C LEU A 232 26.64 -6.64 -2.07
N GLY A 233 26.77 -5.32 -2.24
CA GLY A 233 25.80 -4.48 -2.98
C GLY A 233 25.46 -5.02 -4.38
N LEU A 234 26.46 -5.44 -5.16
CA LEU A 234 26.24 -6.02 -6.49
C LEU A 234 25.39 -7.30 -6.44
N ASN A 235 25.66 -8.19 -5.48
CA ASN A 235 24.93 -9.45 -5.27
C ASN A 235 23.50 -9.20 -4.80
N ALA A 236 23.32 -8.24 -3.90
CA ALA A 236 22.04 -7.76 -3.44
C ALA A 236 21.16 -7.24 -4.60
N ARG A 237 21.75 -6.44 -5.50
CA ARG A 237 21.06 -5.97 -6.71
C ARG A 237 20.74 -7.10 -7.67
N ALA A 238 21.67 -8.03 -7.88
CA ALA A 238 21.45 -9.19 -8.74
C ALA A 238 20.26 -10.03 -8.28
N LEU A 239 20.12 -10.28 -6.97
CA LEU A 239 18.95 -10.96 -6.39
C LEU A 239 17.65 -10.21 -6.67
N ARG A 240 17.62 -8.89 -6.47
CA ARG A 240 16.43 -8.08 -6.76
C ARG A 240 16.05 -8.16 -8.24
N ASP A 241 17.00 -7.94 -9.13
CA ASP A 241 16.74 -7.89 -10.57
C ASP A 241 16.33 -9.29 -11.10
N ALA A 242 16.80 -10.37 -10.45
CA ALA A 242 16.47 -11.75 -10.79
C ALA A 242 14.97 -12.05 -10.72
N LEU A 243 14.23 -11.46 -9.78
CA LEU A 243 12.79 -11.66 -9.62
C LEU A 243 12.03 -11.43 -10.93
N THR A 244 12.45 -10.47 -11.74
CA THR A 244 11.77 -10.06 -12.98
C THR A 244 12.18 -10.85 -14.22
N VAL A 245 13.23 -11.68 -14.14
CA VAL A 245 13.72 -12.53 -15.24
C VAL A 245 13.61 -14.02 -14.94
N LEU A 246 13.28 -14.42 -13.71
CA LEU A 246 13.00 -15.81 -13.40
C LEU A 246 11.63 -16.22 -13.94
N ASP A 247 11.52 -17.43 -14.49
CA ASP A 247 10.25 -18.12 -14.70
C ASP A 247 9.61 -18.50 -13.35
N PRO A 248 8.28 -18.76 -13.28
CA PRO A 248 7.66 -19.23 -12.03
C PRO A 248 8.34 -20.51 -11.52
N GLY A 249 8.72 -20.51 -10.23
CA GLY A 249 9.51 -21.59 -9.62
C GLY A 249 11.01 -21.58 -9.93
N GLY A 250 11.50 -20.54 -10.63
CA GLY A 250 12.92 -20.36 -10.95
C GLY A 250 13.79 -20.06 -9.72
N GLN A 251 15.10 -20.19 -9.89
CA GLN A 251 16.08 -20.16 -8.79
C GLN A 251 17.28 -19.26 -9.13
N VAL A 252 17.81 -18.58 -8.12
CA VAL A 252 19.10 -17.88 -8.21
C VAL A 252 20.18 -18.75 -7.56
N ILE A 253 21.37 -18.87 -8.14
CA ILE A 253 22.49 -19.55 -7.49
C ILE A 253 23.73 -18.65 -7.56
N LEU A 254 24.23 -18.23 -6.41
CA LEU A 254 25.38 -17.33 -6.31
C LEU A 254 26.57 -18.02 -5.65
N ASN A 255 27.77 -17.75 -6.15
CA ASN A 255 29.02 -18.09 -5.48
C ASN A 255 29.51 -16.90 -4.67
N LEU A 256 29.56 -17.03 -3.35
CA LEU A 256 29.82 -15.92 -2.42
C LEU A 256 30.95 -16.29 -1.47
N ALA A 257 31.92 -15.40 -1.24
CA ALA A 257 32.81 -15.61 -0.10
C ALA A 257 32.06 -15.33 1.20
N SER A 258 32.19 -16.26 2.15
CA SER A 258 31.53 -16.19 3.46
C SER A 258 32.26 -15.30 4.46
N ARG A 259 33.25 -14.50 4.01
CA ARG A 259 34.04 -13.59 4.85
C ARG A 259 33.15 -12.73 5.77
N PRO A 260 32.02 -12.14 5.34
CA PRO A 260 31.13 -11.37 6.22
C PRO A 260 30.36 -12.19 7.27
N GLY A 261 30.39 -13.53 7.15
CA GLY A 261 29.64 -14.47 7.97
C GLY A 261 28.34 -14.95 7.33
N GLU A 262 27.93 -16.17 7.68
CA GLU A 262 26.72 -16.82 7.14
C GLU A 262 25.45 -15.99 7.43
N ALA A 263 25.34 -15.37 8.61
CA ALA A 263 24.20 -14.54 8.98
C ALA A 263 24.01 -13.32 8.07
N VAL A 264 25.09 -12.68 7.61
CA VAL A 264 25.03 -11.53 6.70
C VAL A 264 24.56 -11.99 5.32
N LEU A 265 25.06 -13.14 4.84
CA LEU A 265 24.61 -13.72 3.58
C LEU A 265 23.14 -14.12 3.66
N SER A 266 22.71 -14.84 4.71
CA SER A 266 21.32 -15.23 4.91
C SER A 266 20.39 -14.02 4.87
N ARG A 267 20.74 -12.96 5.61
CA ARG A 267 19.96 -11.72 5.65
C ARG A 267 19.81 -11.09 4.26
N MET A 268 20.84 -11.11 3.42
CA MET A 268 20.79 -10.56 2.06
C MET A 268 19.71 -11.25 1.21
N PHE A 269 19.55 -12.57 1.32
CA PHE A 269 18.52 -13.35 0.63
C PHE A 269 17.13 -13.15 1.26
N GLU A 270 17.00 -13.38 2.56
CA GLU A 270 15.73 -13.34 3.28
C GLU A 270 15.05 -11.97 3.18
N ARG A 271 15.83 -10.86 3.34
CA ARG A 271 15.31 -9.49 3.22
C ARG A 271 14.67 -9.21 1.86
N ARG A 272 15.12 -9.89 0.80
CA ARG A 272 14.64 -9.73 -0.59
C ARG A 272 13.57 -10.77 -0.96
N GLY A 273 13.11 -11.56 0.01
CA GLY A 273 12.05 -12.54 -0.16
C GLY A 273 12.53 -13.84 -0.78
N TYR A 274 13.77 -14.25 -0.52
CA TYR A 274 14.28 -15.55 -0.92
C TYR A 274 14.44 -16.47 0.29
N HIS A 275 13.99 -17.72 0.16
CA HIS A 275 14.54 -18.83 0.95
C HIS A 275 15.88 -19.22 0.34
N HIS A 276 16.86 -19.58 1.18
CA HIS A 276 18.18 -19.95 0.70
C HIS A 276 18.74 -21.20 1.36
N ASP A 277 19.54 -21.93 0.58
CA ASP A 277 20.25 -23.13 1.01
C ASP A 277 21.70 -23.10 0.52
N VAL A 278 22.64 -23.52 1.36
CA VAL A 278 24.04 -23.65 0.95
C VAL A 278 24.24 -25.02 0.28
N LEU A 279 24.31 -25.03 -1.05
CA LEU A 279 24.51 -26.25 -1.86
C LEU A 279 25.91 -26.85 -1.68
N TRP A 280 26.91 -25.98 -1.52
CA TRP A 280 28.31 -26.39 -1.44
C TRP A 280 29.16 -25.37 -0.70
N ARG A 281 30.18 -25.86 0.01
CA ARG A 281 31.19 -25.05 0.69
C ARG A 281 32.58 -25.54 0.30
N ALA A 282 33.48 -24.64 -0.04
CA ALA A 282 34.89 -24.98 -0.22
C ALA A 282 35.79 -23.90 0.38
N ARG A 283 36.89 -24.33 0.99
CA ARG A 283 37.92 -23.42 1.50
C ARG A 283 39.02 -23.24 0.48
N ILE A 284 39.22 -22.01 0.06
CA ILE A 284 40.21 -21.65 -0.96
C ILE A 284 41.21 -20.65 -0.39
N GLU A 285 42.39 -20.59 -0.99
CA GLU A 285 43.39 -19.60 -0.65
C GLU A 285 42.93 -18.22 -1.15
N GLN A 286 43.05 -17.19 -0.31
CA GLN A 286 42.80 -15.82 -0.73
C GLN A 286 43.93 -15.39 -1.66
N ALA A 287 43.57 -14.80 -2.80
CA ALA A 287 44.55 -14.28 -3.75
C ALA A 287 45.53 -13.30 -3.08
N GLU A 288 46.80 -13.35 -3.47
CA GLU A 288 47.88 -12.60 -2.82
C GLU A 288 47.76 -11.09 -3.02
N ASP A 289 47.16 -10.67 -4.13
CA ASP A 289 46.94 -9.29 -4.55
C ASP A 289 45.66 -8.66 -3.98
N THR A 290 44.86 -9.41 -3.21
CA THR A 290 43.67 -8.85 -2.57
C THR A 290 44.05 -7.93 -1.41
N ASP A 291 43.69 -6.66 -1.50
CA ASP A 291 43.83 -5.71 -0.38
C ASP A 291 42.81 -6.02 0.73
N ILE A 292 43.32 -6.31 1.93
CA ILE A 292 42.53 -6.67 3.12
C ILE A 292 42.33 -5.44 4.04
N ALA A 293 43.10 -4.36 3.85
CA ALA A 293 43.02 -3.18 4.71
C ALA A 293 41.60 -2.59 4.83
N PRO A 294 40.78 -2.53 3.75
CA PRO A 294 39.39 -2.08 3.87
C PRO A 294 38.53 -2.94 4.81
N LEU A 295 38.78 -4.26 4.85
CA LEU A 295 38.06 -5.20 5.72
C LEU A 295 38.46 -5.02 7.19
N VAL A 296 39.73 -4.72 7.46
CA VAL A 296 40.21 -4.40 8.82
C VAL A 296 39.54 -3.15 9.37
N GLU A 297 39.47 -2.09 8.56
CA GLU A 297 38.82 -0.85 8.98
C GLU A 297 37.32 -1.04 9.19
N LEU A 298 36.66 -1.83 8.35
CA LEU A 298 35.26 -2.17 8.54
C LEU A 298 35.04 -3.00 9.80
N GLU A 299 35.86 -4.02 10.05
CA GLU A 299 35.81 -4.84 11.27
C GLU A 299 35.90 -3.96 12.53
N ARG A 300 36.78 -2.95 12.50
CA ARG A 300 36.95 -1.98 13.60
C ARG A 300 35.76 -1.03 13.76
N ARG A 301 35.16 -0.55 12.66
CA ARG A 301 34.03 0.40 12.69
C ARG A 301 32.70 -0.27 13.00
N ALA A 302 32.44 -1.42 12.40
CA ALA A 302 31.16 -2.12 12.46
C ALA A 302 31.08 -3.11 13.63
N GLY A 303 32.20 -3.51 14.22
CA GLY A 303 32.25 -4.50 15.30
C GLY A 303 31.87 -5.92 14.87
N GLN A 304 31.72 -6.16 13.56
CA GLN A 304 31.40 -7.46 12.97
C GLN A 304 32.71 -8.13 12.53
N PRO A 305 33.08 -9.31 13.08
CA PRO A 305 34.30 -10.00 12.67
C PRO A 305 34.16 -10.61 11.28
N PHE A 306 35.22 -10.55 10.49
CA PHE A 306 35.33 -11.30 9.24
C PHE A 306 35.94 -12.69 9.49
N SER A 307 35.54 -13.66 8.69
CA SER A 307 36.02 -15.04 8.77
C SER A 307 37.12 -15.34 7.74
N PHE A 308 38.36 -15.35 8.21
CA PHE A 308 39.53 -15.88 7.48
C PHE A 308 40.08 -17.13 8.18
N TYR A 309 41.03 -17.83 7.56
CA TYR A 309 41.65 -19.03 8.13
C TYR A 309 43.15 -19.08 7.78
N LEU A 310 44.00 -19.55 8.69
CA LEU A 310 45.44 -19.73 8.40
C LEU A 310 45.72 -20.94 7.50
N HIS A 311 44.87 -21.97 7.56
CA HIS A 311 45.04 -23.20 6.80
C HIS A 311 43.71 -23.72 6.25
N ARG A 312 43.79 -24.52 5.18
CA ARG A 312 42.64 -25.19 4.56
C ARG A 312 41.82 -26.04 5.55
N HIS A 313 42.44 -26.56 6.62
CA HIS A 313 41.80 -27.41 7.62
C HIS A 313 41.64 -26.75 9.00
N SER A 314 41.87 -25.43 9.12
CA SER A 314 41.65 -24.69 10.37
C SER A 314 40.21 -24.89 10.88
N ARG A 315 40.04 -25.17 12.18
CA ARG A 315 38.72 -25.32 12.80
C ARG A 315 38.09 -23.98 13.18
N GLU A 316 38.93 -23.00 13.48
CA GLU A 316 38.53 -21.66 13.91
C GLU A 316 38.95 -20.63 12.87
N SER A 317 38.14 -19.59 12.74
CA SER A 317 38.45 -18.44 11.91
C SER A 317 39.32 -17.42 12.65
N ILE A 318 40.11 -16.66 11.89
CA ILE A 318 40.85 -15.49 12.35
C ILE A 318 40.17 -14.22 11.84
N SER A 319 40.38 -13.10 12.54
CA SER A 319 39.84 -11.79 12.18
C SER A 319 40.51 -11.20 10.93
N ALA A 320 39.89 -10.18 10.32
CA ALA A 320 40.52 -9.43 9.22
C ALA A 320 41.85 -8.81 9.66
N ALA A 321 41.91 -8.25 10.88
CA ALA A 321 43.15 -7.67 11.41
C ALA A 321 44.29 -8.69 11.47
N LEU A 322 44.02 -9.90 11.97
CA LEU A 322 45.02 -10.96 12.06
C LEU A 322 45.37 -11.51 10.66
N ALA A 323 44.40 -11.62 9.75
CA ALA A 323 44.64 -12.00 8.36
C ALA A 323 45.56 -11.00 7.63
N SER A 324 45.36 -9.69 7.86
CA SER A 324 46.21 -8.64 7.32
C SER A 324 47.65 -8.71 7.85
N LEU A 325 47.82 -9.00 9.15
CA LEU A 325 49.14 -9.22 9.74
C LEU A 325 49.81 -10.49 9.16
N ALA A 326 49.06 -11.59 9.04
CA ALA A 326 49.54 -12.82 8.43
C ALA A 326 50.00 -12.58 6.98
N ARG A 327 49.25 -11.79 6.20
CA ARG A 327 49.64 -11.41 4.83
C ARG A 327 50.90 -10.55 4.79
N THR A 328 51.03 -9.58 5.70
CA THR A 328 52.25 -8.77 5.84
C THR A 328 53.47 -9.65 6.17
N ALA A 329 53.25 -10.71 6.95
CA ALA A 329 54.26 -11.73 7.26
C ALA A 329 54.44 -12.78 6.15
N LYS A 330 53.83 -12.60 4.96
CA LYS A 330 53.86 -13.53 3.82
C LYS A 330 53.35 -14.94 4.15
N LEU A 331 52.45 -15.07 5.12
CA LEU A 331 51.73 -16.31 5.37
C LEU A 331 50.50 -16.39 4.44
N PRO A 332 50.17 -17.59 3.93
CA PRO A 332 48.93 -17.78 3.20
C PRO A 332 47.75 -17.61 4.15
N ILE A 333 46.66 -17.11 3.61
CA ILE A 333 45.37 -17.04 4.32
C ILE A 333 44.28 -17.57 3.40
N TYR A 334 43.24 -18.10 4.00
CA TYR A 334 42.16 -18.80 3.34
C TYR A 334 40.82 -18.18 3.72
N HIS A 335 39.82 -18.35 2.86
CA HIS A 335 38.43 -18.04 3.15
C HIS A 335 37.54 -19.15 2.57
N GLU A 336 36.30 -19.20 3.03
CA GLU A 336 35.32 -20.13 2.49
C GLU A 336 34.46 -19.47 1.41
N LEU A 337 34.16 -20.23 0.37
CA LEU A 337 33.16 -19.92 -0.64
C LEU A 337 31.93 -20.76 -0.40
N PHE A 338 30.77 -20.12 -0.44
CA PHE A 338 29.46 -20.75 -0.39
C PHE A 338 28.80 -20.64 -1.76
N VAL A 339 28.38 -21.78 -2.31
CA VAL A 339 27.45 -21.82 -3.43
C VAL A 339 26.05 -21.86 -2.83
N VAL A 340 25.36 -20.74 -2.91
CA VAL A 340 24.07 -20.51 -2.26
C VAL A 340 22.97 -20.51 -3.30
N GLU A 341 22.00 -21.38 -3.13
CA GLU A 341 20.74 -21.35 -3.89
C GLU A 341 19.75 -20.43 -3.18
N GLY A 342 19.03 -19.61 -3.94
CA GLY A 342 17.93 -18.78 -3.50
C GLY A 342 16.67 -19.07 -4.31
N ARG A 343 15.55 -19.30 -3.63
CA ARG A 343 14.21 -19.48 -4.23
C ARG A 343 13.27 -18.39 -3.74
N PRO A 344 12.52 -17.71 -4.62
CA PRO A 344 11.50 -16.77 -4.17
C PRO A 344 10.53 -17.44 -3.20
N GLN A 345 10.25 -16.81 -2.06
CA GLN A 345 9.40 -17.37 -0.99
C GLN A 345 7.91 -17.37 -1.34
N SER A 346 7.51 -16.59 -2.35
CA SER A 346 6.12 -16.46 -2.79
C SER A 346 6.07 -16.18 -4.29
N GLU A 347 5.05 -16.75 -4.96
CA GLU A 347 4.74 -16.46 -6.36
C GLU A 347 4.28 -15.00 -6.56
N ALA A 348 3.83 -14.33 -5.50
CA ALA A 348 3.40 -12.93 -5.52
C ALA A 348 4.54 -11.92 -5.75
N LEU A 349 5.80 -12.31 -5.49
CA LEU A 349 6.94 -11.40 -5.57
C LEU A 349 7.20 -10.86 -6.98
N LEU A 350 6.99 -11.67 -8.02
CA LEU A 350 7.18 -11.22 -9.40
C LEU A 350 6.10 -10.19 -9.82
N PRO A 351 4.80 -10.48 -9.69
CA PRO A 351 3.77 -9.48 -9.97
C PRO A 351 3.95 -8.22 -9.13
N LEU A 352 4.33 -8.33 -7.84
CA LEU A 352 4.66 -7.18 -7.00
C LEU A 352 5.81 -6.35 -7.58
N ALA A 353 6.91 -6.99 -8.01
CA ALA A 353 8.04 -6.30 -8.60
C ALA A 353 7.65 -5.52 -9.87
N LEU A 354 6.83 -6.14 -10.73
CA LEU A 354 6.32 -5.51 -11.96
C LEU A 354 5.36 -4.34 -11.66
N ALA A 355 4.49 -4.49 -10.66
CA ALA A 355 3.58 -3.43 -10.22
C ALA A 355 4.37 -2.24 -9.64
N LEU A 356 5.39 -2.50 -8.81
CA LEU A 356 6.26 -1.46 -8.24
C LEU A 356 7.05 -0.73 -9.34
N GLU A 357 7.55 -1.43 -10.36
CA GLU A 357 8.19 -0.80 -11.52
C GLU A 357 7.21 0.11 -12.28
N SER A 358 5.98 -0.35 -12.50
CA SER A 358 4.92 0.44 -13.17
C SER A 358 4.55 1.70 -12.38
N LEU A 359 4.53 1.62 -11.04
CA LEU A 359 4.30 2.76 -10.14
C LEU A 359 5.51 3.70 -10.03
N ARG A 360 6.69 3.27 -10.50
CA ARG A 360 8.00 3.89 -10.24
C ARG A 360 8.32 3.97 -8.74
N LEU A 361 8.12 2.85 -8.05
CA LEU A 361 8.36 2.66 -6.62
C LEU A 361 9.34 1.49 -6.37
N SER A 362 10.26 1.25 -7.31
CA SER A 362 11.24 0.16 -7.19
C SER A 362 12.22 0.35 -6.02
N ASP A 363 12.39 1.59 -5.54
CA ASP A 363 13.15 1.93 -4.32
C ASP A 363 12.55 1.34 -3.04
N LEU A 364 11.26 0.98 -3.06
CA LEU A 364 10.60 0.35 -1.91
C LEU A 364 11.28 -0.98 -1.54
N TRP A 365 11.82 -1.72 -2.52
CA TRP A 365 12.56 -2.97 -2.29
C TRP A 365 13.81 -2.80 -1.43
N GLU A 366 14.40 -1.61 -1.44
CA GLU A 366 15.61 -1.33 -0.65
C GLU A 366 15.24 -1.02 0.81
N ARG A 367 14.05 -0.44 1.03
CA ARG A 367 13.54 -0.04 2.35
C ARG A 367 12.90 -1.19 3.13
N VAL A 368 12.18 -2.07 2.45
CA VAL A 368 11.40 -3.14 3.10
C VAL A 368 12.28 -4.35 3.46
N ASP A 369 11.97 -4.98 4.59
CA ASP A 369 12.52 -6.27 4.99
C ASP A 369 11.50 -7.39 4.87
N LEU A 370 11.65 -8.25 3.87
CA LEU A 370 10.71 -9.35 3.61
C LEU A 370 11.03 -10.64 4.37
N SER A 371 12.06 -10.65 5.22
CA SER A 371 12.44 -11.85 6.01
C SER A 371 11.31 -12.35 6.92
N ARG A 372 10.37 -11.47 7.27
CA ARG A 372 9.21 -11.78 8.13
C ARG A 372 7.87 -11.59 7.41
N ALA A 373 7.88 -11.26 6.12
CA ALA A 373 6.66 -11.08 5.36
C ALA A 373 6.01 -12.44 5.10
N THR A 374 4.75 -12.59 5.49
CA THR A 374 3.98 -13.80 5.20
C THR A 374 3.53 -13.82 3.75
N ASP A 375 3.27 -15.01 3.21
CA ASP A 375 2.76 -15.19 1.85
C ASP A 375 1.40 -14.49 1.64
N GLU A 376 0.55 -14.44 2.67
CA GLU A 376 -0.70 -13.69 2.66
C GLU A 376 -0.47 -12.16 2.53
N GLN A 377 0.50 -11.61 3.28
CA GLN A 377 0.88 -10.20 3.15
C GLN A 377 1.38 -9.88 1.74
N LEU A 378 2.25 -10.74 1.19
CA LEU A 378 2.81 -10.56 -0.15
C LEU A 378 1.71 -10.60 -1.21
N ARG A 379 0.77 -11.55 -1.14
CA ARG A 379 -0.38 -11.62 -2.06
C ARG A 379 -1.25 -10.37 -1.96
N PHE A 380 -1.63 -9.95 -0.76
CA PHE A 380 -2.49 -8.78 -0.61
C PHE A 380 -1.81 -7.48 -1.09
N VAL A 381 -0.55 -7.26 -0.73
CA VAL A 381 0.21 -6.09 -1.16
C VAL A 381 0.39 -6.08 -2.68
N THR A 382 0.51 -7.24 -3.31
CA THR A 382 0.50 -7.38 -4.77
C THR A 382 -0.81 -6.90 -5.38
N VAL A 383 -1.95 -7.43 -4.90
CA VAL A 383 -3.29 -7.01 -5.35
C VAL A 383 -3.47 -5.51 -5.18
N LEU A 384 -3.00 -4.95 -4.07
CA LEU A 384 -3.09 -3.52 -3.80
C LEU A 384 -2.18 -2.69 -4.72
N ALA A 385 -0.95 -3.14 -4.98
CA ALA A 385 -0.05 -2.48 -5.91
C ALA A 385 -0.61 -2.48 -7.35
N GLU A 386 -1.16 -3.60 -7.81
CA GLU A 386 -1.84 -3.71 -9.10
C GLU A 386 -3.07 -2.79 -9.18
N ARG A 387 -3.86 -2.73 -8.10
CA ARG A 387 -4.96 -1.76 -8.00
C ARG A 387 -4.46 -0.33 -8.21
N PHE A 388 -3.37 0.07 -7.57
CA PHE A 388 -2.81 1.43 -7.75
C PHE A 388 -2.24 1.70 -9.14
N VAL A 389 -1.79 0.67 -9.87
CA VAL A 389 -1.38 0.82 -11.28
C VAL A 389 -2.57 1.20 -12.15
N HIS A 390 -3.75 0.65 -11.86
CA HIS A 390 -4.97 0.87 -12.66
C HIS A 390 -5.78 2.07 -12.18
N ASP A 391 -5.97 2.21 -10.88
CA ASP A 391 -6.78 3.24 -10.24
C ASP A 391 -6.14 3.73 -8.93
N PRO A 392 -5.35 4.82 -8.98
CA PRO A 392 -4.65 5.36 -7.81
C PRO A 392 -5.53 6.23 -6.90
N VAL A 393 -6.86 6.20 -7.05
CA VAL A 393 -7.78 6.95 -6.19
C VAL A 393 -8.26 6.13 -4.99
N ALA A 394 -8.59 6.80 -3.89
CA ALA A 394 -9.07 6.18 -2.66
C ALA A 394 -10.39 6.80 -2.21
N PRO A 395 -11.53 6.45 -2.86
CA PRO A 395 -12.83 6.98 -2.50
C PRO A 395 -13.29 6.44 -1.14
N TYR A 396 -14.22 7.13 -0.49
CA TYR A 396 -14.92 6.62 0.68
C TYR A 396 -15.79 5.43 0.28
N PRO A 397 -15.71 4.31 1.02
CA PRO A 397 -16.72 3.27 0.92
C PRO A 397 -18.09 3.80 1.36
N HIS A 398 -19.14 3.17 0.85
CA HIS A 398 -20.51 3.39 1.30
C HIS A 398 -20.62 3.16 2.83
N GLU A 399 -21.50 3.87 3.53
CA GLU A 399 -21.63 3.79 5.01
C GLU A 399 -22.17 2.44 5.49
N HIS A 400 -22.69 1.64 4.58
CA HIS A 400 -23.12 0.25 4.82
C HIS A 400 -22.05 -0.78 4.43
N GLY A 401 -20.91 -0.33 3.89
CA GLY A 401 -20.02 -1.14 3.05
C GLY A 401 -20.51 -1.22 1.61
N ASP A 402 -19.57 -1.32 0.67
CA ASP A 402 -19.90 -1.32 -0.75
C ASP A 402 -20.78 -2.51 -1.11
N LEU A 403 -21.69 -2.30 -2.07
CA LEU A 403 -22.62 -3.34 -2.50
C LEU A 403 -21.90 -4.61 -2.94
N GLY A 404 -20.81 -4.48 -3.71
CA GLY A 404 -20.00 -5.61 -4.16
C GLY A 404 -19.41 -6.42 -3.00
N PHE A 405 -18.89 -5.74 -1.97
CA PHE A 405 -18.37 -6.41 -0.77
C PHE A 405 -19.49 -7.16 -0.03
N ARG A 406 -20.63 -6.53 0.19
CA ARG A 406 -21.78 -7.19 0.84
C ARG A 406 -22.27 -8.39 0.06
N GLN A 407 -22.28 -8.33 -1.28
CA GLN A 407 -22.60 -9.46 -2.15
C GLN A 407 -21.60 -10.62 -1.97
N ARG A 408 -20.29 -10.34 -1.92
CA ARG A 408 -19.27 -11.36 -1.64
C ARG A 408 -19.47 -12.01 -0.28
N VAL A 409 -19.76 -11.22 0.77
CA VAL A 409 -20.10 -11.74 2.10
C VAL A 409 -21.30 -12.68 2.02
N THR A 410 -22.41 -12.26 1.40
CA THR A 410 -23.59 -13.13 1.27
C THR A 410 -23.32 -14.39 0.44
N GLY A 411 -22.51 -14.29 -0.62
CA GLY A 411 -22.09 -15.44 -1.43
C GLY A 411 -21.23 -16.43 -0.63
N PHE A 412 -20.32 -15.92 0.19
CA PHE A 412 -19.50 -16.74 1.09
C PHE A 412 -20.37 -17.46 2.13
N LEU A 413 -21.27 -16.74 2.80
CA LEU A 413 -22.19 -17.31 3.80
C LEU A 413 -23.09 -18.39 3.19
N ALA A 414 -23.62 -18.16 2.00
CA ALA A 414 -24.44 -19.15 1.30
C ALA A 414 -23.62 -20.39 0.92
N LYS A 415 -22.40 -20.21 0.40
CA LYS A 415 -21.56 -21.29 -0.11
C LYS A 415 -20.93 -22.15 0.97
N PHE A 416 -20.49 -21.55 2.09
CA PHE A 416 -19.71 -22.26 3.12
C PHE A 416 -20.49 -22.51 4.41
N HIS A 417 -21.58 -21.78 4.66
CA HIS A 417 -22.41 -21.93 5.86
C HIS A 417 -23.89 -22.25 5.58
N GLY A 418 -24.31 -22.31 4.31
CA GLY A 418 -25.69 -22.63 3.93
C GLY A 418 -26.71 -21.54 4.27
N VAL A 419 -26.25 -20.32 4.55
CA VAL A 419 -27.10 -19.20 4.99
C VAL A 419 -27.31 -18.21 3.86
N SER A 420 -28.56 -18.09 3.41
CA SER A 420 -28.97 -17.12 2.38
C SER A 420 -29.43 -15.81 3.01
N LEU A 421 -28.75 -14.72 2.67
CA LEU A 421 -29.09 -13.34 3.03
C LEU A 421 -29.01 -12.44 1.79
N ALA A 422 -29.85 -11.41 1.74
CA ALA A 422 -29.72 -10.33 0.77
C ALA A 422 -28.60 -9.36 1.20
N ALA A 423 -27.94 -8.71 0.25
CA ALA A 423 -26.92 -7.70 0.55
C ALA A 423 -27.48 -6.57 1.42
N SER A 424 -28.78 -6.25 1.33
CA SER A 424 -29.48 -5.27 2.16
C SER A 424 -29.70 -5.70 3.61
N GLU A 425 -29.42 -6.96 3.96
CA GLU A 425 -29.49 -7.52 5.33
C GLU A 425 -28.11 -7.57 6.00
N VAL A 426 -27.08 -7.04 5.32
CA VAL A 426 -25.71 -6.94 5.81
C VAL A 426 -25.36 -5.47 5.98
N PHE A 427 -24.90 -5.11 7.16
CA PHE A 427 -24.22 -3.84 7.43
C PHE A 427 -22.76 -4.11 7.74
N VAL A 428 -21.87 -3.29 7.19
CA VAL A 428 -20.44 -3.36 7.45
C VAL A 428 -20.03 -2.11 8.22
N GLY A 429 -19.39 -2.30 9.37
CA GLY A 429 -18.79 -1.25 10.17
C GLY A 429 -17.27 -1.41 10.24
N PRO A 430 -16.55 -0.34 10.64
CA PRO A 430 -15.08 -0.37 10.71
C PRO A 430 -14.54 -1.28 11.82
N SER A 431 -15.31 -1.52 12.89
CA SER A 431 -14.96 -2.45 13.97
C SER A 431 -16.20 -2.80 14.78
N ARG A 432 -16.10 -3.80 15.66
CA ARG A 432 -17.18 -4.13 16.59
C ARG A 432 -17.50 -2.98 17.53
N ALA A 433 -16.48 -2.28 18.03
CA ALA A 433 -16.67 -1.13 18.92
C ALA A 433 -17.45 -0.01 18.21
N SER A 434 -17.06 0.34 16.99
CA SER A 434 -17.75 1.35 16.19
C SER A 434 -19.18 0.95 15.81
N LEU A 435 -19.41 -0.33 15.47
CA LEU A 435 -20.73 -0.83 15.14
C LEU A 435 -21.67 -0.82 16.35
N VAL A 436 -21.19 -1.29 17.50
CA VAL A 436 -21.96 -1.26 18.76
C VAL A 436 -22.22 0.19 19.17
N PHE A 437 -21.25 1.09 19.06
CA PHE A 437 -21.47 2.52 19.33
C PHE A 437 -22.58 3.11 18.46
N GLY A 438 -22.58 2.80 17.15
CA GLY A 438 -23.64 3.22 16.23
C GLY A 438 -25.01 2.66 16.61
N ALA A 439 -25.08 1.41 17.08
CA ALA A 439 -26.32 0.79 17.57
C ALA A 439 -26.81 1.45 18.87
N LEU A 440 -25.91 1.78 19.80
CA LEU A 440 -26.24 2.49 21.03
C LEU A 440 -26.86 3.86 20.72
N VAL A 441 -26.19 4.67 19.87
CA VAL A 441 -26.71 5.97 19.43
C VAL A 441 -28.08 5.84 18.76
N ALA A 442 -28.33 4.72 18.06
CA ALA A 442 -29.60 4.50 17.37
C ALA A 442 -30.76 4.09 18.28
N MET A 443 -30.49 3.50 19.45
CA MET A 443 -31.50 2.72 20.20
C MET A 443 -31.59 3.00 21.69
N VAL A 444 -30.55 3.59 22.28
CA VAL A 444 -30.35 3.63 23.74
C VAL A 444 -30.31 5.10 24.18
N ALA A 445 -31.22 5.49 25.08
CA ALA A 445 -31.15 6.81 25.69
C ALA A 445 -30.12 6.82 26.84
N PRO A 446 -29.53 7.98 27.18
CA PRO A 446 -28.72 8.10 28.40
C PRO A 446 -29.52 7.64 29.64
N GLY A 447 -28.95 6.69 30.40
CA GLY A 447 -29.60 6.07 31.57
C GLY A 447 -30.38 4.80 31.27
N ASP A 448 -30.63 4.45 30.00
CA ASP A 448 -31.15 3.13 29.64
C ASP A 448 -30.10 2.05 29.94
N ARG A 449 -30.58 0.86 30.29
CA ARG A 449 -29.73 -0.30 30.54
C ARG A 449 -29.34 -1.01 29.26
N VAL A 450 -28.09 -1.44 29.21
CA VAL A 450 -27.55 -2.34 28.19
C VAL A 450 -26.90 -3.51 28.89
N ALA A 451 -27.31 -4.73 28.54
CA ALA A 451 -26.72 -5.95 29.08
C ALA A 451 -25.65 -6.47 28.12
N VAL A 452 -24.44 -6.70 28.62
CA VAL A 452 -23.30 -7.14 27.78
C VAL A 452 -22.57 -8.28 28.46
N SER A 453 -22.22 -9.30 27.70
CA SER A 453 -21.37 -10.40 28.16
C SER A 453 -20.03 -9.89 28.72
N HIS A 454 -19.61 -10.46 29.86
CA HIS A 454 -18.28 -10.23 30.43
C HIS A 454 -17.14 -10.50 29.43
N GLN A 455 -17.31 -11.45 28.51
CA GLN A 455 -16.29 -11.82 27.53
C GLN A 455 -16.02 -10.71 26.52
N LEU A 456 -17.01 -9.85 26.27
CA LEU A 456 -16.93 -8.76 25.29
C LEU A 456 -16.33 -7.48 25.86
N ARG A 457 -15.98 -7.46 27.16
CA ARG A 457 -15.43 -6.28 27.81
C ARG A 457 -14.19 -5.70 27.11
N PRO A 458 -13.18 -6.50 26.71
CA PRO A 458 -12.00 -5.95 26.02
C PRO A 458 -12.34 -5.29 24.68
N ALA A 459 -13.36 -5.79 23.97
CA ALA A 459 -13.73 -5.31 22.64
C ALA A 459 -14.68 -4.10 22.69
N LEU A 460 -15.60 -4.04 23.67
CA LEU A 460 -16.71 -3.10 23.66
C LEU A 460 -16.66 -2.02 24.75
N ALA A 461 -15.75 -2.12 25.74
CA ALA A 461 -15.69 -1.17 26.86
C ALA A 461 -15.58 0.29 26.40
N ALA A 462 -14.76 0.58 25.37
CA ALA A 462 -14.61 1.93 24.83
C ALA A 462 -15.93 2.46 24.25
N ALA A 463 -16.64 1.66 23.46
CA ALA A 463 -17.93 2.02 22.86
C ALA A 463 -19.01 2.28 23.93
N LEU A 464 -19.10 1.40 24.92
CA LEU A 464 -20.06 1.51 26.02
C LEU A 464 -19.78 2.75 26.88
N ALA A 465 -18.50 2.97 27.24
CA ALA A 465 -18.07 4.12 28.02
C ALA A 465 -18.25 5.43 27.25
N LYS A 466 -18.07 5.43 25.92
CA LYS A 466 -18.28 6.60 25.04
C LYS A 466 -19.75 7.00 24.96
N HIS A 467 -20.67 6.04 24.92
CA HIS A 467 -22.11 6.35 24.90
C HIS A 467 -22.64 6.87 26.24
N GLY A 468 -22.24 6.24 27.36
CA GLY A 468 -22.75 6.59 28.69
C GLY A 468 -24.06 5.89 29.09
N ALA A 469 -24.32 4.70 28.53
CA ALA A 469 -25.43 3.84 28.96
C ALA A 469 -25.16 3.19 30.34
N GLU A 470 -26.20 2.75 31.05
CA GLU A 470 -26.05 1.92 32.26
C GLU A 470 -25.69 0.49 31.83
N VAL A 471 -24.41 0.14 31.93
CA VAL A 471 -23.92 -1.18 31.50
C VAL A 471 -24.10 -2.20 32.62
N VAL A 472 -24.87 -3.24 32.35
CA VAL A 472 -24.98 -4.44 33.20
C VAL A 472 -24.16 -5.55 32.56
N TRP A 473 -23.13 -6.02 33.27
CA TRP A 473 -22.35 -7.15 32.80
C TRP A 473 -23.04 -8.46 33.17
N VAL A 474 -23.18 -9.35 32.19
CA VAL A 474 -23.88 -10.64 32.33
C VAL A 474 -23.00 -11.79 31.85
N HIS A 475 -23.36 -13.02 32.20
CA HIS A 475 -22.76 -14.25 31.66
C HIS A 475 -23.50 -14.67 30.37
N ASP A 476 -23.02 -15.70 29.67
CA ASP A 476 -23.50 -16.10 28.33
C ASP A 476 -24.48 -17.29 28.32
N ASP A 477 -25.04 -17.66 29.47
CA ASP A 477 -26.00 -18.75 29.59
C ASP A 477 -27.39 -18.26 29.18
N ALA A 478 -27.87 -18.76 28.05
CA ALA A 478 -29.14 -18.31 27.49
C ALA A 478 -30.36 -18.65 28.37
N ALA A 479 -30.30 -19.69 29.21
CA ALA A 479 -31.41 -20.07 30.08
C ALA A 479 -31.51 -19.10 31.26
N GLU A 480 -30.40 -18.83 31.94
CA GLU A 480 -30.33 -17.86 33.03
C GLU A 480 -30.67 -16.44 32.53
N LEU A 481 -30.16 -16.05 31.34
CA LEU A 481 -30.49 -14.76 30.73
C LEU A 481 -31.98 -14.62 30.41
N ALA A 482 -32.65 -15.69 29.98
CA ALA A 482 -34.09 -15.67 29.70
C ALA A 482 -34.89 -15.43 30.99
N GLU A 483 -34.42 -15.90 32.14
CA GLU A 483 -35.02 -15.64 33.45
C GLU A 483 -34.73 -14.22 33.97
N LEU A 484 -33.54 -13.69 33.69
CA LEU A 484 -33.11 -12.37 34.13
C LEU A 484 -33.70 -11.23 33.28
N LEU A 485 -34.03 -11.49 32.01
CA LEU A 485 -34.46 -10.44 31.07
C LEU A 485 -35.65 -9.60 31.57
N PRO A 486 -36.72 -10.18 32.14
CA PRO A 486 -37.86 -9.41 32.67
C PRO A 486 -37.51 -8.52 33.87
N VAL A 487 -36.38 -8.78 34.54
CA VAL A 487 -35.87 -8.00 35.68
C VAL A 487 -34.90 -6.92 35.22
N LEU A 488 -34.01 -7.26 34.29
CA LEU A 488 -32.99 -6.35 33.77
C LEU A 488 -33.59 -5.28 32.86
N LEU A 489 -34.55 -5.68 32.01
CA LEU A 489 -35.20 -4.86 30.97
C LEU A 489 -34.20 -3.99 30.16
N PRO A 490 -33.10 -4.57 29.63
CA PRO A 490 -32.16 -3.80 28.84
C PRO A 490 -32.77 -3.42 27.49
N ARG A 491 -32.32 -2.31 26.88
CA ARG A 491 -32.67 -1.98 25.48
C ARG A 491 -31.94 -2.86 24.47
N LEU A 492 -30.75 -3.31 24.85
CA LEU A 492 -29.83 -4.07 24.03
C LEU A 492 -29.17 -5.14 24.89
N LEU A 493 -29.20 -6.39 24.42
CA LEU A 493 -28.51 -7.52 25.02
C LEU A 493 -27.46 -8.03 24.02
N ILE A 494 -26.18 -7.93 24.36
CA ILE A 494 -25.07 -8.42 23.53
C ILE A 494 -24.39 -9.57 24.26
N VAL A 495 -24.41 -10.76 23.65
CA VAL A 495 -23.85 -11.98 24.24
C VAL A 495 -22.84 -12.61 23.29
N ALA A 496 -21.86 -13.32 23.85
CA ALA A 496 -20.82 -14.01 23.07
C ALA A 496 -20.89 -15.52 23.35
N PRO A 497 -21.71 -16.27 22.60
CA PRO A 497 -21.90 -17.69 22.84
C PRO A 497 -20.60 -18.49 22.67
N THR A 498 -20.19 -19.25 23.69
CA THR A 498 -18.96 -20.07 23.68
C THR A 498 -19.20 -21.53 24.06
N GLY A 499 -18.42 -22.45 23.48
CA GLY A 499 -18.46 -23.86 23.86
C GLY A 499 -19.82 -24.53 23.62
N ALA A 500 -20.28 -25.35 24.57
CA ALA A 500 -21.49 -26.15 24.42
C ALA A 500 -22.78 -25.31 24.29
N THR A 501 -22.83 -24.10 24.87
CA THR A 501 -24.03 -23.25 24.84
C THR A 501 -24.36 -22.74 23.43
N ARG A 502 -23.37 -22.71 22.53
CA ARG A 502 -23.56 -22.35 21.11
C ARG A 502 -24.55 -23.28 20.39
N HIS A 503 -24.65 -24.54 20.80
CA HIS A 503 -25.48 -25.54 20.13
C HIS A 503 -26.88 -25.69 20.75
N ALA A 504 -27.21 -24.91 21.78
CA ALA A 504 -28.48 -25.01 22.51
C ALA A 504 -29.61 -24.19 21.84
N ALA A 505 -29.97 -24.54 20.59
CA ALA A 505 -30.94 -23.80 19.78
C ALA A 505 -32.28 -23.51 20.49
N ASP A 506 -32.84 -24.51 21.20
CA ASP A 506 -34.09 -24.35 21.96
C ASP A 506 -33.99 -23.27 23.05
N THR A 507 -32.84 -23.19 23.72
CA THR A 507 -32.61 -22.18 24.77
C THR A 507 -32.45 -20.80 24.18
N TRP A 508 -31.74 -20.66 23.05
CA TRP A 508 -31.67 -19.40 22.30
C TRP A 508 -33.04 -18.95 21.81
N GLY A 509 -33.88 -19.88 21.35
CA GLY A 509 -35.26 -19.61 20.96
C GLY A 509 -36.10 -19.04 22.12
N ARG A 510 -35.96 -19.60 23.34
CA ARG A 510 -36.61 -19.07 24.55
C ARG A 510 -36.13 -17.67 24.92
N LEU A 511 -34.82 -17.42 24.88
CA LEU A 511 -34.27 -16.09 25.14
C LEU A 511 -34.76 -15.06 24.11
N LEU A 512 -34.77 -15.43 22.82
CA LEU A 512 -35.28 -14.56 21.75
C LEU A 512 -36.76 -14.23 21.94
N ALA A 513 -37.59 -15.20 22.36
CA ALA A 513 -38.99 -14.96 22.66
C ALA A 513 -39.17 -13.95 23.81
N GLN A 514 -38.34 -14.03 24.85
CA GLN A 514 -38.31 -13.03 25.93
C GLN A 514 -37.88 -11.65 25.41
N CYS A 515 -36.85 -11.59 24.57
CA CYS A 515 -36.39 -10.35 23.94
C CYS A 515 -37.51 -9.68 23.12
N GLN A 516 -38.26 -10.45 22.35
CA GLN A 516 -39.41 -9.96 21.59
C GLN A 516 -40.54 -9.47 22.52
N ALA A 517 -40.83 -10.18 23.61
CA ALA A 517 -41.87 -9.79 24.57
C ALA A 517 -41.56 -8.47 25.29
N HIS A 518 -40.27 -8.17 25.48
CA HIS A 518 -39.79 -7.01 26.23
C HIS A 518 -39.16 -5.90 25.37
N ASP A 519 -39.28 -5.99 24.04
CA ASP A 519 -38.72 -5.01 23.09
C ASP A 519 -37.19 -4.83 23.18
N VAL A 520 -36.47 -5.93 23.40
CA VAL A 520 -35.01 -5.97 23.52
C VAL A 520 -34.39 -6.47 22.23
N LEU A 521 -33.36 -5.80 21.71
CA LEU A 521 -32.55 -6.36 20.61
C LEU A 521 -31.53 -7.35 21.18
N LEU A 522 -31.59 -8.59 20.72
CA LEU A 522 -30.57 -9.61 20.98
C LEU A 522 -29.51 -9.56 19.87
N VAL A 523 -28.27 -9.28 20.25
CA VAL A 523 -27.09 -9.37 19.38
C VAL A 523 -26.25 -10.55 19.83
N LEU A 524 -26.14 -11.55 18.96
CA LEU A 524 -25.23 -12.69 19.13
C LEU A 524 -23.89 -12.32 18.48
N ASP A 525 -22.88 -12.03 19.30
CA ASP A 525 -21.51 -11.80 18.85
C ASP A 525 -20.81 -13.15 18.61
N ASP A 526 -20.59 -13.48 17.35
CA ASP A 526 -19.93 -14.72 16.92
C ASP A 526 -18.45 -14.52 16.55
N SER A 527 -17.90 -13.33 16.81
CA SER A 527 -16.59 -12.91 16.30
C SER A 527 -15.45 -13.81 16.74
N GLY A 528 -15.50 -14.33 17.98
CA GLY A 528 -14.44 -15.18 18.53
C GLY A 528 -14.43 -16.62 18.01
N SER A 529 -15.45 -17.03 17.26
CA SER A 529 -15.57 -18.38 16.70
C SER A 529 -15.71 -18.40 15.18
N PHE A 530 -16.04 -17.27 14.57
CA PHE A 530 -16.14 -17.15 13.12
C PHE A 530 -14.76 -17.09 12.48
N ALA A 531 -14.50 -17.95 11.50
CA ALA A 531 -13.27 -17.93 10.72
C ALA A 531 -13.58 -17.91 9.22
N ILE A 532 -12.89 -17.05 8.48
CA ILE A 532 -12.91 -17.03 7.02
C ILE A 532 -12.07 -18.23 6.54
N THR A 533 -12.72 -19.33 6.14
CA THR A 533 -12.01 -20.55 5.71
C THR A 533 -12.66 -21.20 4.50
N ALA A 534 -11.88 -21.98 3.75
CA ALA A 534 -12.36 -22.79 2.64
C ALA A 534 -13.05 -24.09 3.08
N ARG A 535 -13.20 -24.36 4.39
CA ARG A 535 -13.85 -25.58 4.90
C ARG A 535 -15.34 -25.31 5.11
N PRO A 536 -16.24 -25.96 4.36
CA PRO A 536 -17.67 -25.86 4.62
C PRO A 536 -17.98 -26.37 6.03
N GLY A 537 -18.87 -25.67 6.73
CA GLY A 537 -19.27 -26.05 8.08
C GLY A 537 -20.47 -25.26 8.55
N GLU A 538 -21.37 -25.94 9.26
CA GLU A 538 -22.49 -25.27 9.91
C GLU A 538 -21.99 -24.40 11.06
N ASN A 539 -22.38 -23.13 11.03
CA ASN A 539 -22.18 -22.22 12.14
C ASN A 539 -23.51 -22.10 12.89
N PRO A 540 -23.58 -22.53 14.17
CA PRO A 540 -24.85 -22.56 14.91
C PRO A 540 -25.55 -21.19 15.02
N MET A 541 -24.79 -20.09 15.14
CA MET A 541 -25.38 -18.74 15.27
C MET A 541 -25.94 -18.25 13.94
N LEU A 542 -25.25 -18.55 12.83
CA LEU A 542 -25.74 -18.22 11.50
C LEU A 542 -26.94 -19.09 11.11
N ALA A 543 -26.92 -20.37 11.46
CA ALA A 543 -28.07 -21.28 11.29
C ALA A 543 -29.28 -20.78 12.09
N PHE A 544 -29.08 -20.41 13.36
CA PHE A 544 -30.13 -19.85 14.21
C PHE A 544 -30.75 -18.57 13.62
N LEU A 545 -29.94 -17.67 13.04
CA LEU A 545 -30.44 -16.51 12.32
C LEU A 545 -31.29 -16.91 11.10
N ALA A 546 -30.86 -17.92 10.34
CA ALA A 546 -31.58 -18.41 9.16
C ALA A 546 -32.93 -19.08 9.51
N GLU A 547 -32.99 -19.77 10.65
CA GLU A 547 -34.19 -20.42 11.19
C GLU A 547 -35.24 -19.43 11.74
N HIS A 548 -34.85 -18.18 12.01
CA HIS A 548 -35.73 -17.14 12.55
C HIS A 548 -35.96 -15.97 11.57
N PRO A 549 -36.45 -16.23 10.34
CA PRO A 549 -36.48 -15.25 9.26
C PRO A 549 -37.41 -14.06 9.51
N ALA A 550 -38.36 -14.18 10.44
CA ALA A 550 -39.35 -13.17 10.78
C ALA A 550 -38.94 -12.26 11.98
N SER A 551 -37.81 -12.55 12.64
CA SER A 551 -37.43 -11.86 13.87
C SER A 551 -36.72 -10.53 13.57
N ALA A 552 -37.33 -9.42 13.99
CA ALA A 552 -36.69 -8.09 13.94
C ALA A 552 -35.85 -7.76 15.19
N HIS A 553 -35.92 -8.61 16.24
CA HIS A 553 -35.20 -8.47 17.50
C HIS A 553 -33.93 -9.34 17.59
N LEU A 554 -33.49 -9.92 16.48
CA LEU A 554 -32.29 -10.75 16.39
C LEU A 554 -31.30 -10.15 15.39
N ALA A 555 -30.03 -10.05 15.79
CA ALA A 555 -28.92 -9.81 14.90
C ALA A 555 -27.73 -10.69 15.27
N VAL A 556 -26.91 -11.04 14.27
CA VAL A 556 -25.62 -11.71 14.48
C VAL A 556 -24.52 -10.73 14.11
N MET A 557 -23.59 -10.49 15.02
CA MET A 557 -22.42 -9.65 14.80
C MET A 557 -21.18 -10.52 14.60
N ILE A 558 -20.37 -10.18 13.60
CA ILE A 558 -19.13 -10.89 13.26
C ILE A 558 -18.02 -9.86 13.03
N GLY A 559 -17.12 -9.72 13.98
CA GLY A 559 -15.83 -9.06 13.79
C GLY A 559 -14.85 -10.00 13.08
N LEU A 560 -14.22 -9.53 12.02
CA LEU A 560 -13.27 -10.31 11.23
C LEU A 560 -11.86 -10.28 11.86
N ILE A 561 -11.73 -10.77 13.10
CA ILE A 561 -10.57 -10.53 13.97
C ILE A 561 -9.47 -11.59 13.91
N HIS A 562 -9.63 -12.63 13.10
CA HIS A 562 -8.73 -13.79 13.07
C HIS A 562 -7.64 -13.71 11.99
N SER A 563 -7.45 -12.55 11.36
CA SER A 563 -6.33 -12.35 10.45
C SER A 563 -5.01 -12.47 11.21
N GLN A 564 -4.16 -13.42 10.79
CA GLN A 564 -2.79 -13.53 11.31
C GLN A 564 -1.84 -12.55 10.61
N ALA A 565 -2.11 -12.24 9.33
CA ALA A 565 -1.33 -11.31 8.54
C ALA A 565 -1.49 -9.86 9.02
N PHE A 566 -2.71 -9.47 9.39
CA PHE A 566 -3.08 -8.09 9.75
C PHE A 566 -4.03 -8.05 10.96
N PRO A 567 -3.56 -8.38 12.16
CA PRO A 567 -4.41 -8.42 13.37
C PRO A 567 -5.03 -7.07 13.74
N GLU A 568 -4.47 -5.95 13.27
CA GLU A 568 -5.00 -4.60 13.47
C GLU A 568 -6.03 -4.16 12.43
N VAL A 569 -6.18 -4.91 11.33
CA VAL A 569 -7.20 -4.65 10.30
C VAL A 569 -8.44 -5.41 10.73
N GLU A 570 -9.38 -4.69 11.34
CA GLU A 570 -10.72 -5.22 11.66
C GLU A 570 -11.76 -4.63 10.69
N LEU A 571 -12.79 -5.43 10.41
CA LEU A 571 -14.13 -4.98 9.99
C LEU A 571 -15.17 -5.76 10.80
N ALA A 572 -16.33 -5.18 11.02
CA ALA A 572 -17.45 -5.87 11.66
C ALA A 572 -18.66 -5.95 10.73
N LEU A 573 -19.26 -7.13 10.68
CA LEU A 573 -20.50 -7.41 9.97
C LEU A 573 -21.64 -7.47 10.98
N LEU A 574 -22.74 -6.79 10.71
CA LEU A 574 -24.02 -7.02 11.39
C LEU A 574 -25.00 -7.62 10.40
N LEU A 575 -25.39 -8.87 10.65
CA LEU A 575 -26.38 -9.61 9.88
C LEU A 575 -27.72 -9.46 10.58
N CYS A 576 -28.65 -8.74 9.95
CA CYS A 576 -29.93 -8.40 10.57
C CYS A 576 -31.02 -8.24 9.50
N ARG A 577 -32.24 -8.70 9.82
CA ARG A 577 -33.41 -8.57 8.95
C ARG A 577 -34.28 -7.35 9.30
N HIS A 578 -33.86 -6.55 10.27
CA HIS A 578 -34.55 -5.32 10.65
C HIS A 578 -34.06 -4.13 9.82
N HIS A 579 -34.70 -3.88 8.68
CA HIS A 579 -34.30 -2.79 7.76
C HIS A 579 -34.31 -1.39 8.38
N ALA A 580 -35.21 -1.10 9.32
CA ALA A 580 -35.22 0.20 10.00
C ALA A 580 -33.99 0.39 10.90
N LEU A 581 -33.53 -0.66 11.58
CA LEU A 581 -32.28 -0.64 12.32
C LEU A 581 -31.09 -0.43 11.39
N LEU A 582 -31.02 -1.15 10.26
CA LEU A 582 -29.93 -0.98 9.29
C LEU A 582 -29.91 0.43 8.69
N SER A 583 -31.08 1.03 8.43
CA SER A 583 -31.20 2.41 7.98
C SER A 583 -30.77 3.40 9.06
N ALA A 584 -31.15 3.13 10.32
CA ALA A 584 -30.72 3.92 11.47
C ALA A 584 -29.20 3.84 11.68
N LEU A 585 -28.59 2.67 11.47
CA LEU A 585 -27.14 2.49 11.50
C LEU A 585 -26.43 3.25 10.38
N GLY A 586 -26.99 3.29 9.17
CA GLY A 586 -26.48 4.15 8.11
C GLY A 586 -26.48 5.62 8.53
N LEU A 587 -27.59 6.08 9.12
CA LEU A 587 -27.70 7.45 9.63
C LEU A 587 -26.75 7.74 10.80
N THR A 588 -26.61 6.83 11.76
CA THR A 588 -25.65 7.02 12.87
C THR A 588 -24.22 6.98 12.36
N ALA A 589 -23.89 6.11 11.40
CA ALA A 589 -22.58 6.08 10.76
C ALA A 589 -22.25 7.38 10.01
N GLU A 590 -23.24 8.08 9.44
CA GLU A 590 -23.05 9.42 8.88
C GLU A 590 -22.79 10.48 9.97
N VAL A 591 -23.55 10.44 11.05
CA VAL A 591 -23.49 11.42 12.14
C VAL A 591 -22.22 11.29 12.98
N THR A 592 -21.84 10.06 13.33
CA THR A 592 -20.58 9.77 14.03
C THR A 592 -19.40 9.68 13.06
N TYR A 593 -19.70 9.66 11.76
CA TYR A 593 -18.75 9.50 10.65
C TYR A 593 -17.88 8.23 10.78
N SER A 594 -18.47 7.17 11.32
CA SER A 594 -17.90 5.83 11.49
C SER A 594 -17.82 5.11 10.13
N ARG A 595 -16.90 5.56 9.28
CA ARG A 595 -16.70 5.07 7.91
C ARG A 595 -15.58 4.05 7.83
N ILE A 596 -15.77 3.05 6.97
CA ILE A 596 -14.79 2.00 6.69
C ILE A 596 -13.58 2.56 5.93
N SER A 597 -12.40 2.01 6.18
CA SER A 597 -11.21 2.21 5.34
C SER A 597 -11.34 1.39 4.05
N VAL A 598 -11.12 2.03 2.90
CA VAL A 598 -11.18 1.36 1.59
C VAL A 598 -10.17 0.21 1.47
N PHE A 599 -9.05 0.31 2.18
CA PHE A 599 -8.00 -0.72 2.17
C PHE A 599 -8.34 -1.90 3.09
N HIS A 600 -9.05 -1.66 4.20
CA HIS A 600 -9.56 -2.75 5.02
C HIS A 600 -10.59 -3.56 4.24
N GLN A 601 -11.53 -2.89 3.55
CA GLN A 601 -12.51 -3.58 2.70
C GLN A 601 -11.81 -4.34 1.57
N ALA A 602 -10.85 -3.72 0.89
CA ALA A 602 -10.09 -4.38 -0.19
C ALA A 602 -9.37 -5.66 0.26
N TYR A 603 -8.85 -5.68 1.49
CA TYR A 603 -8.23 -6.88 2.07
C TYR A 603 -9.23 -8.02 2.18
N TYR A 604 -10.37 -7.81 2.84
CA TYR A 604 -11.38 -8.86 2.96
C TYR A 604 -12.07 -9.19 1.63
N GLU A 605 -12.21 -8.23 0.71
CA GLU A 605 -12.64 -8.51 -0.66
C GLU A 605 -11.71 -9.52 -1.33
N SER A 606 -10.39 -9.33 -1.22
CA SER A 606 -9.41 -10.26 -1.81
C SER A 606 -9.52 -11.67 -1.22
N LEU A 607 -9.73 -11.78 0.10
CA LEU A 607 -9.93 -13.07 0.77
C LEU A 607 -11.23 -13.76 0.32
N PHE A 608 -12.34 -13.02 0.27
CA PHE A 608 -13.62 -13.59 -0.18
C PHE A 608 -13.57 -13.97 -1.65
N ASP A 609 -12.92 -13.18 -2.51
CA ASP A 609 -12.74 -13.51 -3.92
C ASP A 609 -11.95 -14.80 -4.10
N GLU A 610 -10.82 -14.95 -3.42
CA GLU A 610 -10.04 -16.19 -3.42
C GLU A 610 -10.92 -17.39 -3.03
N LEU A 611 -11.68 -17.28 -1.94
CA LEU A 611 -12.56 -18.35 -1.45
C LEU A 611 -13.74 -18.66 -2.39
N LEU A 612 -14.28 -17.66 -3.05
CA LEU A 612 -15.40 -17.82 -3.97
C LEU A 612 -14.97 -18.52 -5.28
N THR A 613 -13.68 -18.54 -5.63
CA THR A 613 -13.18 -19.32 -6.79
C THR A 613 -13.19 -20.84 -6.58
N PHE A 614 -13.08 -21.35 -5.36
CA PHE A 614 -13.02 -22.80 -5.12
C PHE A 614 -14.32 -23.51 -5.50
N ARG A 615 -14.25 -24.66 -6.17
CA ARG A 615 -15.44 -25.50 -6.40
C ARG A 615 -15.73 -26.32 -5.15
N VAL A 616 -16.90 -26.13 -4.55
CA VAL A 616 -17.42 -26.98 -3.48
C VAL A 616 -18.43 -27.95 -4.11
N GLY A 617 -18.41 -29.23 -3.71
CA GLY A 617 -19.35 -30.24 -4.21
C GLY A 617 -20.81 -29.79 -4.00
N ALA A 618 -21.63 -29.95 -5.04
CA ALA A 618 -23.03 -29.53 -5.04
C ALA A 618 -23.84 -30.32 -3.99
N GLY A 619 -24.33 -29.65 -2.96
CA GLY A 619 -25.14 -30.30 -1.92
C GLY A 619 -25.92 -29.38 -1.00
N TRP A 620 -25.98 -28.07 -1.26
CA TRP A 620 -26.64 -27.12 -0.36
C TRP A 620 -27.57 -26.21 -1.15
N THR A 621 -28.85 -26.56 -1.11
CA THR A 621 -29.95 -25.68 -1.50
C THR A 621 -30.79 -25.41 -0.26
N SER A 622 -30.88 -24.16 0.16
CA SER A 622 -32.00 -23.72 0.99
C SER A 622 -32.64 -22.50 0.30
N SER A 623 -33.93 -22.64 -0.02
CA SER A 623 -34.78 -21.54 -0.41
C SER A 623 -35.84 -21.42 0.67
N VAL A 624 -35.98 -20.24 1.27
CA VAL A 624 -37.15 -19.92 2.08
C VAL A 624 -37.59 -18.50 1.70
N ALA A 625 -38.83 -18.40 1.21
CA ALA A 625 -39.49 -17.12 1.01
C ALA A 625 -39.73 -16.45 2.37
N GLY A 626 -39.30 -15.20 2.50
CA GLY A 626 -39.41 -14.44 3.75
C GLY A 626 -40.87 -14.09 4.10
N PRO A 627 -41.33 -14.34 5.34
CA PRO A 627 -42.63 -13.87 5.82
C PRO A 627 -42.63 -12.35 6.04
N SER A 628 -43.83 -11.76 6.15
CA SER A 628 -44.01 -10.33 6.41
C SER A 628 -43.39 -9.91 7.76
N PRO A 629 -42.69 -8.76 7.83
CA PRO A 629 -41.95 -8.34 9.02
C PRO A 629 -42.89 -8.02 10.20
N ARG A 630 -42.49 -8.46 11.40
CA ARG A 630 -43.04 -8.00 12.67
C ARG A 630 -42.41 -6.65 13.07
N PRO A 631 -43.08 -5.82 13.88
CA PRO A 631 -42.48 -4.59 14.40
C PRO A 631 -41.20 -4.92 15.20
N GLY A 632 -40.11 -4.23 14.88
CA GLY A 632 -38.81 -4.39 15.53
C GLY A 632 -38.59 -3.46 16.73
N PRO A 633 -37.43 -3.56 17.38
CA PRO A 633 -37.08 -2.76 18.54
C PRO A 633 -37.17 -1.25 18.26
N ARG A 634 -37.66 -0.49 19.26
CA ARG A 634 -37.81 0.97 19.09
C ARG A 634 -36.47 1.67 18.88
N LEU A 635 -36.47 2.61 17.93
CA LEU A 635 -35.35 3.51 17.65
C LEU A 635 -35.51 4.84 18.39
N MET A 636 -34.41 5.55 18.58
CA MET A 636 -34.42 6.89 19.15
C MET A 636 -35.29 7.86 18.33
N PRO A 637 -36.28 8.54 18.92
CA PRO A 637 -37.16 9.46 18.18
C PRO A 637 -36.42 10.60 17.47
N GLN A 638 -35.28 11.03 18.02
CA GLN A 638 -34.43 12.05 17.43
C GLN A 638 -33.87 11.63 16.06
N LEU A 639 -33.62 10.34 15.82
CA LEU A 639 -33.17 9.87 14.51
C LEU A 639 -34.20 10.13 13.42
N ALA A 640 -35.49 10.01 13.72
CA ALA A 640 -36.55 10.31 12.76
C ALA A 640 -36.61 11.82 12.41
N GLN A 641 -36.12 12.69 13.29
CA GLN A 641 -35.95 14.12 13.00
C GLN A 641 -34.69 14.36 12.18
N ILE A 642 -33.57 13.73 12.54
CA ILE A 642 -32.30 13.84 11.82
C ILE A 642 -32.46 13.32 10.37
N ALA A 643 -33.13 12.18 10.17
CA ALA A 643 -33.37 11.60 8.84
C ALA A 643 -34.15 12.52 7.89
N LYS A 644 -34.90 13.50 8.42
CA LYS A 644 -35.64 14.49 7.63
C LYS A 644 -34.80 15.71 7.25
N LEU A 645 -33.58 15.85 7.78
CA LEU A 645 -32.71 16.95 7.41
C LEU A 645 -32.37 16.86 5.91
N PRO A 646 -32.28 18.00 5.19
CA PRO A 646 -32.05 18.01 3.74
C PRO A 646 -30.82 17.22 3.27
N VAL A 647 -29.79 17.09 4.11
CA VAL A 647 -28.58 16.29 3.84
C VAL A 647 -28.84 14.80 3.67
N PHE A 648 -29.85 14.24 4.34
CA PHE A 648 -30.18 12.81 4.29
C PHE A 648 -31.49 12.51 3.53
N ALA A 649 -32.21 13.55 3.11
CA ALA A 649 -33.54 13.40 2.51
C ALA A 649 -33.52 12.95 1.04
N ARG A 650 -32.38 13.10 0.34
CA ARG A 650 -32.27 12.78 -1.10
C ARG A 650 -31.76 11.35 -1.31
N PRO A 651 -32.46 10.52 -2.09
CA PRO A 651 -32.00 9.15 -2.38
C PRO A 651 -30.74 9.15 -3.26
N GLU A 652 -30.02 8.02 -3.26
CA GLU A 652 -28.96 7.78 -4.24
C GLU A 652 -29.48 7.96 -5.68
N PRO A 653 -28.74 8.64 -6.57
CA PRO A 653 -29.19 8.89 -7.91
C PRO A 653 -29.00 7.66 -8.80
N ALA A 654 -29.64 7.69 -9.96
CA ALA A 654 -29.42 6.69 -10.99
C ALA A 654 -27.95 6.66 -11.46
N PRO A 655 -27.42 5.49 -11.89
CA PRO A 655 -26.01 5.34 -12.28
C PRO A 655 -25.54 6.26 -13.42
N ASP A 656 -26.45 6.77 -14.25
CA ASP A 656 -26.14 7.65 -15.39
C ASP A 656 -26.07 9.15 -15.02
N VAL A 657 -26.38 9.50 -13.77
CA VAL A 657 -26.32 10.88 -13.25
C VAL A 657 -24.88 11.24 -12.88
N LEU A 658 -24.38 12.35 -13.40
CA LEU A 658 -23.08 12.89 -13.02
C LEU A 658 -23.16 13.59 -11.67
N ARG A 659 -22.40 13.09 -10.69
CA ARG A 659 -22.35 13.61 -9.31
C ARG A 659 -21.36 14.77 -9.20
N LEU A 660 -21.85 16.01 -9.22
CA LEU A 660 -21.07 17.19 -8.84
C LEU A 660 -21.32 17.61 -7.39
N ASP A 661 -22.04 16.80 -6.63
CA ASP A 661 -22.46 17.07 -5.26
C ASP A 661 -21.61 16.37 -4.21
N TYR A 662 -20.80 15.37 -4.57
CA TYR A 662 -19.94 14.67 -3.62
C TYR A 662 -18.57 15.34 -3.45
N GLY A 663 -18.18 15.58 -2.19
CA GLY A 663 -17.03 16.43 -1.84
C GLY A 663 -15.72 15.68 -1.64
N GLU A 664 -15.37 14.81 -2.57
CA GLU A 664 -14.11 14.07 -2.58
C GLU A 664 -13.08 14.71 -3.49
N ASN A 665 -11.80 14.44 -3.26
CA ASN A 665 -10.76 14.81 -4.20
C ASN A 665 -10.49 13.62 -5.12
N ALA A 666 -10.99 13.69 -6.36
CA ALA A 666 -10.86 12.63 -7.37
C ALA A 666 -9.51 12.68 -8.13
N LEU A 667 -8.44 13.10 -7.45
CA LEU A 667 -7.07 13.03 -7.96
C LEU A 667 -6.38 11.78 -7.45
N PRO A 668 -5.35 11.28 -8.17
CA PRO A 668 -4.48 10.23 -7.68
C PRO A 668 -3.85 10.59 -6.33
N MET A 669 -3.70 9.61 -5.45
CA MET A 669 -2.91 9.78 -4.23
C MET A 669 -1.42 10.07 -4.54
N PRO A 670 -0.72 10.82 -3.67
CA PRO A 670 0.72 11.01 -3.76
C PRO A 670 1.49 9.69 -3.76
N LYS A 671 2.61 9.63 -4.49
CA LYS A 671 3.42 8.41 -4.58
C LYS A 671 4.04 8.01 -3.26
N SER A 672 4.47 8.99 -2.46
CA SER A 672 4.99 8.72 -1.12
C SER A 672 3.94 8.12 -0.19
N LEU A 673 2.66 8.48 -0.39
CA LEU A 673 1.55 7.90 0.36
C LEU A 673 1.31 6.45 -0.08
N VAL A 674 1.22 6.20 -1.38
CA VAL A 674 1.09 4.84 -1.94
C VAL A 674 2.24 3.94 -1.46
N ALA A 675 3.48 4.41 -1.54
CA ALA A 675 4.64 3.66 -1.08
C ALA A 675 4.56 3.33 0.42
N GLY A 676 4.15 4.30 1.26
CA GLY A 676 4.01 4.09 2.69
C GLY A 676 2.85 3.14 3.07
N ILE A 677 1.77 3.11 2.27
CA ILE A 677 0.70 2.11 2.44
C ILE A 677 1.24 0.70 2.16
N LEU A 678 1.92 0.50 1.02
CA LEU A 678 2.49 -0.80 0.65
C LEU A 678 3.55 -1.25 1.65
N GLU A 679 4.44 -0.34 2.06
CA GLU A 679 5.45 -0.58 3.10
C GLU A 679 4.81 -1.03 4.40
N GLY A 680 3.78 -0.31 4.85
CA GLY A 680 3.11 -0.56 6.12
C GLY A 680 2.43 -1.94 6.19
N PHE A 681 1.89 -2.45 5.08
CA PHE A 681 1.36 -3.81 5.00
C PHE A 681 2.44 -4.89 4.89
N LEU A 682 3.69 -4.55 4.56
CA LEU A 682 4.81 -5.49 4.56
C LEU A 682 5.55 -5.53 5.90
N LEU A 683 5.27 -4.59 6.81
CA LEU A 683 5.88 -4.57 8.13
C LEU A 683 5.26 -5.62 9.06
N PRO A 684 6.03 -6.16 10.02
CA PRO A 684 5.49 -7.06 11.04
C PRO A 684 4.41 -6.37 11.91
N PRO A 685 3.34 -7.08 12.31
CA PRO A 685 2.21 -6.50 13.07
C PRO A 685 2.57 -5.83 14.41
N HIS A 686 3.72 -6.18 15.00
CA HIS A 686 4.18 -5.65 16.29
C HIS A 686 5.23 -4.55 16.18
N THR A 687 5.47 -4.00 14.99
CA THR A 687 6.45 -2.92 14.74
C THR A 687 6.04 -1.58 15.39
N ALA A 688 4.80 -1.47 15.87
CA ALA A 688 4.23 -0.26 16.47
C ALA A 688 4.97 0.26 17.73
N GLY A 689 5.81 -0.57 18.38
CA GLY A 689 6.38 -0.28 19.69
C GLY A 689 7.68 0.53 19.74
N SER A 690 8.41 0.77 18.64
CA SER A 690 9.80 1.29 18.76
C SER A 690 10.22 2.50 17.94
N ALA A 691 9.53 2.94 16.87
CA ALA A 691 10.07 4.04 16.04
C ALA A 691 9.09 4.74 15.05
N LEU A 692 7.78 4.64 15.21
CA LEU A 692 6.85 5.30 14.27
C LEU A 692 6.43 6.67 14.78
N HIS A 693 6.88 7.69 14.04
CA HIS A 693 6.77 9.10 14.37
C HIS A 693 5.61 9.76 13.61
N ALA A 694 4.53 9.03 13.31
CA ALA A 694 3.37 9.58 12.58
C ALA A 694 2.77 10.80 13.30
N ARG A 695 2.77 10.77 14.65
CA ARG A 695 2.37 11.89 15.49
C ARG A 695 3.32 13.08 15.36
N ASP A 696 4.63 12.85 15.34
CA ASP A 696 5.61 13.92 15.18
C ASP A 696 5.62 14.50 13.76
N ALA A 697 5.36 13.67 12.76
CA ALA A 697 5.19 14.11 11.37
C ALA A 697 3.94 14.98 11.23
N ALA A 698 2.82 14.58 11.85
CA ALA A 698 1.60 15.39 11.93
C ALA A 698 1.82 16.70 12.70
N LEU A 699 2.55 16.66 13.82
CA LEU A 699 2.95 17.83 14.59
C LEU A 699 3.75 18.82 13.72
N ARG A 700 4.82 18.35 13.08
CA ARG A 700 5.67 19.17 12.20
C ARG A 700 4.89 19.71 11.01
N TYR A 701 3.97 18.92 10.47
CA TYR A 701 3.05 19.36 9.43
C TYR A 701 2.19 20.53 9.92
N LEU A 702 1.48 20.37 11.05
CA LEU A 702 0.63 21.41 11.64
C LEU A 702 1.41 22.68 12.03
N GLN A 703 2.64 22.55 12.54
CA GLN A 703 3.53 23.67 12.81
C GLN A 703 3.94 24.42 11.54
N SER A 704 3.99 23.74 10.39
CA SER A 704 4.30 24.36 9.10
C SER A 704 3.09 25.05 8.45
N THR A 705 1.90 24.97 9.05
CA THR A 705 0.65 25.46 8.46
C THR A 705 -0.17 26.40 9.35
N SER A 706 -0.28 26.13 10.65
CA SER A 706 -1.39 26.69 11.45
C SER A 706 -1.07 27.03 12.91
N LEU A 707 -0.40 26.15 13.67
CA LEU A 707 -0.15 26.34 15.11
C LEU A 707 1.37 26.33 15.40
N PRO A 708 1.99 27.49 15.65
CA PRO A 708 3.37 27.52 16.11
C PRO A 708 3.46 26.95 17.54
N GLU A 709 4.52 26.19 17.83
CA GLU A 709 4.94 25.78 19.19
C GLU A 709 4.04 24.75 19.92
N LEU A 710 3.71 23.64 19.27
CA LEU A 710 3.12 22.46 19.93
C LEU A 710 4.15 21.35 20.26
N THR A 711 3.81 20.48 21.22
CA THR A 711 4.53 19.23 21.54
C THR A 711 3.73 17.99 21.07
N PRO A 712 4.34 16.79 21.01
CA PRO A 712 3.62 15.58 20.59
C PRO A 712 2.38 15.26 21.45
N GLU A 713 2.39 15.53 22.75
CA GLU A 713 1.26 15.28 23.67
C GLU A 713 0.04 16.18 23.38
N GLN A 714 0.24 17.23 22.59
CA GLN A 714 -0.79 18.17 22.16
C GLN A 714 -1.43 17.78 20.82
N VAL A 715 -1.13 16.59 20.31
CA VAL A 715 -1.65 16.08 19.03
C VAL A 715 -2.21 14.66 19.20
N VAL A 716 -3.46 14.46 18.77
CA VAL A 716 -4.06 13.14 18.63
C VAL A 716 -4.30 12.82 17.15
N LEU A 717 -4.07 11.55 16.79
CA LEU A 717 -4.39 11.02 15.47
C LEU A 717 -5.69 10.22 15.56
N GLY A 718 -6.54 10.28 14.54
CA GLY A 718 -7.82 9.57 14.52
C GLY A 718 -8.19 9.08 13.13
N GLN A 719 -9.22 8.23 13.07
CA GLN A 719 -9.71 7.66 11.82
C GLN A 719 -10.57 8.66 11.00
N GLY A 720 -10.01 9.84 10.74
CA GLY A 720 -10.65 10.98 10.08
C GLY A 720 -10.92 12.17 11.00
N VAL A 721 -11.15 13.34 10.40
CA VAL A 721 -11.44 14.60 11.13
C VAL A 721 -12.80 14.58 11.81
N THR A 722 -13.84 14.10 11.13
CA THR A 722 -15.20 14.16 11.67
C THR A 722 -15.42 13.33 12.95
N PRO A 723 -14.85 12.10 13.10
CA PRO A 723 -14.87 11.40 14.38
C PRO A 723 -14.15 12.17 15.50
N LEU A 724 -13.04 12.85 15.19
CA LEU A 724 -12.34 13.70 16.16
C LEU A 724 -13.16 14.94 16.55
N LEU A 725 -13.91 15.53 15.61
CA LEU A 725 -14.87 16.59 15.92
C LEU A 725 -15.96 16.09 16.87
N PHE A 726 -16.52 14.91 16.61
CA PHE A 726 -17.51 14.29 17.49
C PHE A 726 -16.94 14.08 18.90
N ASP A 727 -15.72 13.55 18.99
CA ASP A 727 -15.03 13.27 20.26
C ASP A 727 -14.71 14.56 21.02
N ALA A 728 -14.30 15.63 20.33
CA ALA A 728 -14.07 16.93 20.92
C ALA A 728 -15.33 17.54 21.53
N LEU A 729 -16.46 17.46 20.82
CA LEU A 729 -17.76 17.95 21.29
C LEU A 729 -18.29 17.11 22.46
N LEU A 730 -18.14 15.79 22.40
CA LEU A 730 -18.53 14.90 23.49
C LEU A 730 -17.67 15.12 24.75
N ALA A 731 -16.35 15.27 24.59
CA ALA A 731 -15.44 15.60 25.68
C ALA A 731 -15.84 16.92 26.36
N GLU A 732 -16.16 17.95 25.58
CA GLU A 732 -16.59 19.24 26.11
C GLU A 732 -17.96 19.16 26.80
N THR A 733 -18.90 18.38 26.25
CA THR A 733 -20.20 18.11 26.88
C THR A 733 -20.02 17.47 28.25
N ARG A 734 -19.14 16.46 28.36
CA ARG A 734 -18.82 15.79 29.63
C ARG A 734 -18.15 16.73 30.63
N ARG A 735 -17.21 17.55 30.16
CA ARG A 735 -16.50 18.54 30.99
C ARG A 735 -17.48 19.54 31.62
N ARG A 736 -18.49 19.97 30.88
CA ARG A 736 -19.52 20.93 31.36
C ARG A 736 -20.66 20.27 32.14
N GLY A 737 -20.88 18.96 31.98
CA GLY A 737 -21.97 18.23 32.64
C GLY A 737 -23.37 18.63 32.18
N ARG A 738 -23.49 19.34 31.05
CA ARG A 738 -24.76 19.76 30.43
C ARG A 738 -24.63 19.84 28.91
N PRO A 739 -25.75 19.82 28.16
CA PRO A 739 -25.73 20.05 26.72
C PRO A 739 -25.06 21.38 26.36
N LEU A 740 -24.34 21.39 25.23
CA LEU A 740 -23.59 22.55 24.73
C LEU A 740 -24.50 23.51 23.98
N ARG A 741 -24.20 24.81 24.07
CA ARG A 741 -24.68 25.83 23.14
C ARG A 741 -23.57 26.12 22.12
N VAL A 742 -23.81 25.77 20.86
CA VAL A 742 -22.77 25.75 19.83
C VAL A 742 -23.08 26.73 18.71
N GLY A 743 -22.16 27.66 18.45
CA GLY A 743 -22.21 28.60 17.34
C GLY A 743 -21.68 27.95 16.06
N ILE A 744 -22.46 28.03 14.98
CA ILE A 744 -22.10 27.56 13.64
C ILE A 744 -22.57 28.56 12.59
N ALA A 745 -21.87 28.66 11.45
CA ALA A 745 -22.36 29.46 10.33
C ALA A 745 -23.69 28.91 9.79
N ARG A 746 -24.61 29.81 9.41
CA ARG A 746 -25.90 29.46 8.79
C ARG A 746 -25.73 28.74 7.46
N VAL A 747 -24.72 29.13 6.68
CA VAL A 747 -24.32 28.44 5.45
C VAL A 747 -23.10 27.59 5.76
N GLY A 748 -23.24 26.27 5.70
CA GLY A 748 -22.19 25.36 6.14
C GLY A 748 -22.42 23.90 5.74
N TRP A 749 -21.53 23.02 6.21
CA TRP A 749 -21.64 21.58 5.95
C TRP A 749 -22.72 20.96 6.87
N PRO A 750 -23.81 20.41 6.32
CA PRO A 750 -25.01 20.08 7.10
C PRO A 750 -24.88 18.86 8.03
N VAL A 751 -23.80 18.09 7.94
CA VAL A 751 -23.55 16.99 8.88
C VAL A 751 -23.20 17.52 10.28
N VAL A 752 -22.62 18.72 10.39
CA VAL A 752 -22.32 19.34 11.70
C VAL A 752 -23.60 19.63 12.49
N PRO A 753 -24.62 20.31 11.94
CA PRO A 753 -25.93 20.42 12.60
C PRO A 753 -26.54 19.08 13.02
N ALA A 754 -26.48 18.06 12.16
CA ALA A 754 -27.02 16.73 12.46
C ALA A 754 -26.29 16.07 13.66
N MET A 755 -24.97 16.21 13.70
CA MET A 755 -24.12 15.77 14.82
C MET A 755 -24.46 16.49 16.12
N LEU A 756 -24.62 17.81 16.06
CA LEU A 756 -24.99 18.60 17.23
C LEU A 756 -26.38 18.22 17.76
N HIS A 757 -27.34 17.94 16.87
CA HIS A 757 -28.66 17.45 17.26
C HIS A 757 -28.59 16.08 17.96
N ALA A 758 -27.76 15.17 17.44
CA ALA A 758 -27.54 13.86 18.06
C ALA A 758 -26.87 13.95 19.44
N LEU A 759 -26.01 14.95 19.65
CA LEU A 759 -25.41 15.25 20.96
C LEU A 759 -26.34 16.06 21.89
N GLY A 760 -27.55 16.39 21.44
CA GLY A 760 -28.52 17.19 22.21
C GLY A 760 -28.12 18.66 22.39
N ALA A 761 -27.18 19.17 21.59
CA ALA A 761 -26.69 20.54 21.69
C ALA A 761 -27.75 21.57 21.22
N THR A 762 -27.69 22.78 21.78
CA THR A 762 -28.46 23.94 21.31
C THR A 762 -27.67 24.66 20.22
N LEU A 763 -28.17 24.65 18.99
CA LEU A 763 -27.52 25.28 17.84
C LEU A 763 -27.80 26.79 17.82
N CYS A 764 -26.75 27.58 17.66
CA CYS A 764 -26.83 29.01 17.37
C CYS A 764 -26.31 29.25 15.94
N TYR A 765 -27.24 29.46 15.00
CA TYR A 765 -26.90 29.81 13.63
C TYR A 765 -26.47 31.27 13.54
N LEU A 766 -25.21 31.47 13.16
CA LEU A 766 -24.59 32.77 12.96
C LEU A 766 -24.74 33.16 11.49
N ASP A 767 -25.18 34.39 11.25
CA ASP A 767 -25.39 34.88 9.90
C ASP A 767 -24.05 35.13 9.20
N VAL A 768 -24.04 34.87 7.89
CA VAL A 768 -22.91 35.11 7.00
C VAL A 768 -23.41 35.88 5.79
N THR A 769 -22.59 36.78 5.25
CA THR A 769 -22.97 37.61 4.09
C THR A 769 -22.18 37.23 2.85
N ALA A 770 -22.85 37.27 1.70
CA ALA A 770 -22.21 37.09 0.40
C ALA A 770 -21.74 38.45 -0.16
N PRO A 771 -20.64 38.50 -0.94
CA PRO A 771 -19.71 37.41 -1.22
C PRO A 771 -18.82 37.09 -0.01
N GLY A 772 -18.20 35.91 0.02
CA GLY A 772 -17.25 35.53 1.06
C GLY A 772 -17.80 34.60 2.15
N PHE A 773 -19.09 34.72 2.52
CA PHE A 773 -19.76 33.87 3.53
C PHE A 773 -18.96 33.77 4.85
N GLN A 774 -18.34 34.87 5.28
CA GLN A 774 -17.52 34.92 6.49
C GLN A 774 -18.36 35.30 7.72
N LEU A 775 -17.93 34.80 8.89
CA LEU A 775 -18.48 35.17 10.19
C LEU A 775 -17.89 36.50 10.64
N ASP A 776 -18.73 37.35 11.25
CA ASP A 776 -18.32 38.61 11.88
C ASP A 776 -18.18 38.42 13.39
N GLU A 777 -17.01 38.78 13.95
CA GLU A 777 -16.76 38.72 15.39
C GLU A 777 -17.75 39.55 16.23
N ALA A 778 -18.31 40.64 15.68
CA ALA A 778 -19.27 41.49 16.36
C ALA A 778 -20.63 40.80 16.58
N SER A 779 -20.94 39.80 15.76
CA SER A 779 -22.20 39.05 15.81
C SER A 779 -22.21 37.89 16.81
N LEU A 780 -21.05 37.56 17.41
CA LEU A 780 -20.91 36.43 18.32
C LEU A 780 -21.69 36.64 19.63
N PRO A 781 -22.64 35.75 19.97
CA PRO A 781 -23.30 35.75 21.28
C PRO A 781 -22.30 35.49 22.41
N ALA A 782 -22.48 36.17 23.53
CA ALA A 782 -21.59 36.06 24.69
C ALA A 782 -21.77 34.74 25.49
N ASP A 783 -22.80 33.96 25.20
CA ASP A 783 -23.18 32.76 25.95
C ASP A 783 -22.84 31.44 25.24
N LEU A 784 -22.03 31.48 24.17
CA LEU A 784 -21.58 30.28 23.46
C LEU A 784 -20.64 29.44 24.32
N ASP A 785 -20.81 28.11 24.29
CA ASP A 785 -19.86 27.17 24.89
C ASP A 785 -18.74 26.81 23.89
N VAL A 786 -19.12 26.64 22.62
CA VAL A 786 -18.23 26.27 21.50
C VAL A 786 -18.60 27.07 20.25
N LEU A 787 -17.60 27.52 19.50
CA LEU A 787 -17.73 28.06 18.15
C LEU A 787 -17.04 27.09 17.17
N ILE A 788 -17.74 26.62 16.14
CA ILE A 788 -17.14 25.80 15.08
C ILE A 788 -16.93 26.67 13.84
N VAL A 789 -15.69 26.72 13.35
CA VAL A 789 -15.30 27.46 12.16
C VAL A 789 -14.63 26.51 11.17
N ALA A 790 -15.20 26.35 9.98
CA ALA A 790 -14.53 25.67 8.87
C ALA A 790 -13.77 26.70 8.02
N ASN A 791 -12.46 26.50 7.83
CA ASN A 791 -11.60 27.47 7.17
C ASN A 791 -10.51 26.79 6.31
N PRO A 792 -10.66 26.72 4.98
CA PRO A 792 -11.79 27.20 4.17
C PRO A 792 -13.14 26.54 4.49
N GLY A 793 -14.22 27.31 4.34
CA GLY A 793 -15.58 26.86 4.55
C GLY A 793 -16.06 25.89 3.48
N ASN A 794 -16.80 24.85 3.90
CA ASN A 794 -17.63 24.03 3.03
C ASN A 794 -19.09 24.43 3.33
N PRO A 795 -19.86 24.98 2.37
CA PRO A 795 -19.69 24.89 0.91
C PRO A 795 -18.95 26.06 0.23
N SER A 796 -18.65 27.14 0.93
CA SER A 796 -18.25 28.41 0.31
C SER A 796 -16.92 28.39 -0.43
N GLY A 797 -16.04 27.46 -0.10
CA GLY A 797 -14.65 27.46 -0.55
C GLY A 797 -13.85 28.63 0.01
N GLN A 798 -14.40 29.43 0.92
CA GLN A 798 -13.80 30.67 1.37
C GLN A 798 -13.04 30.54 2.65
N ALA A 799 -11.84 31.09 2.66
CA ALA A 799 -11.02 31.19 3.84
C ALA A 799 -11.13 32.60 4.43
N CYS A 800 -11.18 32.69 5.76
CA CYS A 800 -11.09 33.95 6.47
C CYS A 800 -9.71 34.58 6.24
N GLU A 801 -9.69 35.91 6.16
CA GLU A 801 -8.46 36.69 6.29
C GLU A 801 -7.79 36.38 7.64
N PRO A 802 -6.46 36.17 7.71
CA PRO A 802 -5.78 35.77 8.96
C PRO A 802 -6.08 36.67 10.15
N ALA A 803 -6.11 37.99 9.93
CA ALA A 803 -6.43 38.97 10.96
C ALA A 803 -7.90 38.87 11.42
N ALA A 804 -8.84 38.60 10.51
CA ALA A 804 -10.25 38.42 10.85
C ALA A 804 -10.47 37.13 11.65
N LEU A 805 -9.83 36.03 11.24
CA LEU A 805 -9.86 34.78 11.99
C LEU A 805 -9.31 34.95 13.41
N THR A 806 -8.19 35.68 13.55
CA THR A 806 -7.58 35.97 14.85
C THR A 806 -8.54 36.75 15.74
N ARG A 807 -9.20 37.80 15.21
CA ARG A 807 -10.20 38.58 15.98
C ARG A 807 -11.42 37.74 16.36
N LEU A 808 -11.90 36.89 15.46
CA LEU A 808 -13.02 35.98 15.72
C LEU A 808 -12.70 35.01 16.87
N ILE A 809 -11.52 34.38 16.83
CA ILE A 809 -11.06 33.47 17.89
C ILE A 809 -10.86 34.21 19.20
N ALA A 810 -10.20 35.36 19.18
CA ALA A 810 -9.97 36.17 20.38
C ALA A 810 -11.30 36.59 21.02
N ARG A 811 -12.30 36.96 20.22
CA ARG A 811 -13.64 37.32 20.71
C ARG A 811 -14.38 36.15 21.33
N ALA A 812 -14.37 34.98 20.69
CA ALA A 812 -14.95 33.77 21.25
C ALA A 812 -14.28 33.38 22.59
N ALA A 813 -12.95 33.46 22.65
CA ALA A 813 -12.18 33.20 23.87
C ALA A 813 -12.50 34.20 24.99
N GLN A 814 -12.68 35.49 24.67
CA GLN A 814 -13.13 36.51 25.64
C GLN A 814 -14.50 36.20 26.24
N HIS A 815 -15.38 35.55 25.47
CA HIS A 815 -16.69 35.08 25.95
C HIS A 815 -16.63 33.75 26.70
N GLY A 816 -15.45 33.12 26.82
CA GLY A 816 -15.27 31.82 27.48
C GLY A 816 -15.71 30.63 26.62
N ALA A 817 -15.92 30.85 25.32
CA ALA A 817 -16.19 29.79 24.36
C ALA A 817 -14.88 29.13 23.90
N ARG A 818 -14.93 27.81 23.67
CA ARG A 818 -13.87 27.11 22.93
C ARG A 818 -14.09 27.27 21.44
N VAL A 819 -13.02 27.27 20.64
CA VAL A 819 -13.10 27.31 19.17
C VAL A 819 -12.60 26.00 18.59
N ILE A 820 -13.42 25.37 17.76
CA ILE A 820 -13.00 24.25 16.92
C ILE A 820 -12.80 24.79 15.51
N LEU A 821 -11.56 24.76 15.03
CA LEU A 821 -11.16 25.21 13.72
C LEU A 821 -10.94 24.00 12.81
N ASP A 822 -11.91 23.73 11.92
CA ASP A 822 -11.79 22.71 10.89
C ASP A 822 -11.00 23.24 9.70
N GLU A 823 -9.76 22.77 9.56
CA GLU A 823 -8.81 23.13 8.52
C GLU A 823 -8.56 21.99 7.53
N ILE A 824 -9.52 21.08 7.34
CA ILE A 824 -9.37 19.95 6.40
C ILE A 824 -9.11 20.38 4.93
N PHE A 825 -9.41 21.64 4.59
CA PHE A 825 -9.11 22.26 3.29
C PHE A 825 -7.97 23.30 3.34
N GLY A 826 -7.20 23.36 4.44
CA GLY A 826 -6.25 24.42 4.74
C GLY A 826 -5.26 24.74 3.60
N GLN A 827 -4.63 23.72 3.05
CA GLN A 827 -3.71 23.75 1.90
C GLN A 827 -4.39 23.97 0.56
N LEU A 828 -5.71 23.83 0.51
CA LEU A 828 -6.52 24.07 -0.68
C LEU A 828 -7.15 25.47 -0.66
N ALA A 829 -6.88 26.31 0.33
CA ALA A 829 -7.47 27.64 0.46
C ALA A 829 -7.21 28.57 -0.75
N GLU A 830 -6.01 28.49 -1.34
CA GLU A 830 -5.57 29.43 -2.38
C GLU A 830 -4.91 28.68 -3.53
N LEU A 831 -5.70 28.04 -4.39
CA LEU A 831 -5.20 27.25 -5.52
C LEU A 831 -4.27 28.06 -6.48
N GLY A 832 -4.36 29.39 -6.45
CA GLY A 832 -3.54 30.33 -7.22
C GLY A 832 -2.11 30.56 -6.73
N ARG A 833 -1.80 30.39 -5.43
CA ARG A 833 -0.46 30.68 -4.87
C ARG A 833 0.58 29.61 -5.28
N PRO A 834 1.69 29.98 -5.96
CA PRO A 834 2.65 29.00 -6.51
C PRO A 834 3.47 28.22 -5.47
N ASP A 835 3.81 28.85 -4.35
CA ASP A 835 4.67 28.26 -3.31
C ASP A 835 3.90 27.39 -2.31
N GLY A 836 2.57 27.50 -2.35
CA GLY A 836 1.65 26.83 -1.45
C GLY A 836 1.79 27.20 0.02
N ARG A 837 2.60 28.21 0.36
CA ARG A 837 2.76 28.67 1.74
C ARG A 837 1.54 29.47 2.13
N ARG A 838 1.00 29.15 3.30
CA ARG A 838 -0.02 29.98 3.94
C ARG A 838 0.64 30.84 5.00
N GLU A 839 0.14 32.06 5.15
CA GLU A 839 0.50 32.94 6.26
C GLU A 839 0.13 32.27 7.59
N ASP A 840 0.89 32.57 8.65
CA ASP A 840 0.62 32.07 9.99
C ASP A 840 -0.77 32.52 10.45
N ARG A 841 -1.72 31.58 10.46
CA ARG A 841 -3.15 31.85 10.69
C ARG A 841 -3.45 32.22 12.13
N LEU A 842 -2.59 31.81 13.07
CA LEU A 842 -2.85 31.87 14.52
C LEU A 842 -1.70 32.50 15.32
N GLY A 843 -0.63 32.98 14.68
CA GLY A 843 0.51 33.63 15.33
C GLY A 843 0.14 34.85 16.19
N GLY A 844 -0.97 35.54 15.85
CA GLY A 844 -1.46 36.70 16.58
C GLY A 844 -2.22 36.41 17.89
N LEU A 845 -2.46 35.14 18.23
CA LEU A 845 -3.16 34.76 19.45
C LEU A 845 -2.22 34.76 20.67
N ASP A 846 -2.72 35.17 21.85
CA ASP A 846 -2.00 34.99 23.11
C ASP A 846 -2.11 33.55 23.65
N ALA A 847 -1.39 33.23 24.75
CA ALA A 847 -1.37 31.88 25.32
C ALA A 847 -2.75 31.39 25.79
N ALA A 848 -3.58 32.26 26.38
CA ALA A 848 -4.91 31.90 26.85
C ALA A 848 -5.88 31.66 25.69
N GLN A 849 -5.79 32.49 24.65
CA GLN A 849 -6.55 32.32 23.41
C GLN A 849 -6.16 31.02 22.70
N ARG A 850 -4.87 30.68 22.63
CA ARG A 850 -4.42 29.40 22.05
C ARG A 850 -4.95 28.17 22.80
N GLN A 851 -5.08 28.23 24.12
CA GLN A 851 -5.69 27.16 24.92
C GLN A 851 -7.18 26.95 24.63
N SER A 852 -7.87 27.96 24.08
CA SER A 852 -9.28 27.83 23.69
C SER A 852 -9.49 27.16 22.33
N VAL A 853 -8.43 26.95 21.54
CA VAL A 853 -8.52 26.48 20.15
C VAL A 853 -8.17 25.01 20.02
N LEU A 854 -9.01 24.27 19.27
CA LEU A 854 -8.72 22.96 18.73
C LEU A 854 -8.66 23.05 17.20
N VAL A 855 -7.52 22.71 16.60
CA VAL A 855 -7.37 22.62 15.15
C VAL A 855 -7.60 21.18 14.70
N LEU A 856 -8.44 21.01 13.68
CA LEU A 856 -8.66 19.75 13.00
C LEU A 856 -8.07 19.80 11.60
N ALA A 857 -7.28 18.81 11.22
CA ALA A 857 -6.70 18.67 9.87
C ALA A 857 -6.57 17.20 9.49
N GLY A 858 -6.19 16.89 8.25
CA GLY A 858 -6.02 15.48 7.85
C GLY A 858 -5.65 15.31 6.38
N LEU A 859 -5.50 14.06 5.96
CA LEU A 859 -5.02 13.74 4.60
C LEU A 859 -6.14 13.66 3.55
N SER A 860 -7.40 13.63 3.99
CA SER A 860 -8.55 13.27 3.14
C SER A 860 -8.71 14.13 1.89
N LYS A 861 -8.45 15.44 1.98
CA LYS A 861 -8.71 16.38 0.88
C LYS A 861 -7.41 16.84 0.23
N GLU A 862 -6.45 17.27 1.04
CA GLU A 862 -5.17 17.83 0.61
C GLU A 862 -4.18 16.80 0.08
N PHE A 863 -4.43 15.51 0.26
CA PHE A 863 -3.60 14.42 -0.28
C PHE A 863 -4.44 13.36 -1.01
N ALA A 864 -5.69 13.70 -1.38
CA ALA A 864 -6.64 12.80 -2.05
C ALA A 864 -6.82 11.43 -1.37
N ALA A 865 -6.67 11.38 -0.05
CA ALA A 865 -6.61 10.15 0.74
C ALA A 865 -7.86 9.94 1.60
N GLY A 866 -9.04 10.22 1.05
CA GLY A 866 -10.31 10.11 1.77
C GLY A 866 -10.48 8.73 2.40
N GLY A 867 -10.47 7.70 1.56
CA GLY A 867 -10.66 6.30 1.94
C GLY A 867 -9.63 5.73 2.93
N LEU A 868 -8.49 6.41 3.17
CA LEU A 868 -7.50 6.00 4.18
C LEU A 868 -7.93 6.33 5.61
N ARG A 869 -8.85 7.29 5.78
CA ARG A 869 -9.41 7.69 7.07
C ARG A 869 -8.36 8.25 8.04
N VAL A 870 -7.69 9.34 7.69
CA VAL A 870 -6.70 10.01 8.56
C VAL A 870 -7.14 11.41 8.96
N GLY A 871 -7.14 11.69 10.27
CA GLY A 871 -7.37 13.00 10.85
C GLY A 871 -6.42 13.28 12.03
N PHE A 872 -6.21 14.56 12.29
CA PHE A 872 -5.36 15.12 13.34
C PHE A 872 -6.21 16.11 14.14
N ALA A 873 -6.12 16.06 15.46
CA ALA A 873 -6.63 17.12 16.32
C ALA A 873 -5.48 17.65 17.18
N ALA A 874 -5.35 18.97 17.25
CA ALA A 874 -4.26 19.62 17.95
C ALA A 874 -4.72 20.83 18.75
N SER A 875 -4.27 20.97 19.98
CA SER A 875 -4.63 22.07 20.87
C SER A 875 -3.53 22.33 21.88
N ALA A 876 -3.37 23.59 22.30
CA ALA A 876 -2.49 23.91 23.41
C ALA A 876 -3.01 23.32 24.76
N ASP A 877 -4.30 23.01 24.85
CA ASP A 877 -4.91 22.34 26.01
C ASP A 877 -4.72 20.81 25.96
N THR A 878 -3.72 20.32 26.67
CA THR A 878 -3.41 18.89 26.78
C THR A 878 -4.52 18.08 27.46
N ALA A 879 -5.31 18.68 28.36
CA ALA A 879 -6.43 17.98 29.00
C ALA A 879 -7.57 17.73 28.00
N TRP A 880 -7.81 18.67 27.07
CA TRP A 880 -8.77 18.46 25.99
C TRP A 880 -8.31 17.36 25.02
N ILE A 881 -7.03 17.35 24.65
CA ILE A 881 -6.46 16.30 23.79
C ILE A 881 -6.53 14.92 24.46
N ALA A 882 -6.18 14.81 25.75
CA ALA A 882 -6.28 13.55 26.49
C ALA A 882 -7.73 13.05 26.58
N ALA A 883 -8.70 13.96 26.76
CA ALA A 883 -10.12 13.62 26.78
C ALA A 883 -10.61 13.12 25.41
N ILE A 884 -10.15 13.72 24.32
CA ILE A 884 -10.44 13.24 22.95
C ILE A 884 -9.81 11.86 22.73
N GLU A 885 -8.55 11.67 23.11
CA GLU A 885 -7.84 10.40 22.94
C GLU A 885 -8.53 9.26 23.69
N ALA A 886 -9.07 9.51 24.89
CA ALA A 886 -9.82 8.55 25.70
C ALA A 886 -11.19 8.16 25.13
N LEU A 887 -11.74 8.94 24.18
CA LEU A 887 -13.03 8.67 23.53
C LEU A 887 -12.89 7.92 22.19
N ARG A 888 -11.66 7.71 21.71
CA ARG A 888 -11.43 6.98 20.46
C ARG A 888 -11.88 5.53 20.62
N LEU A 889 -12.59 5.04 19.61
CA LEU A 889 -13.04 3.65 19.55
C LEU A 889 -11.95 2.73 19.01
N ASP A 890 -11.29 3.20 17.95
CA ASP A 890 -10.35 2.39 17.18
C ASP A 890 -8.99 3.09 17.11
N PRO A 891 -7.88 2.38 17.42
CA PRO A 891 -6.54 2.91 17.19
C PRO A 891 -6.29 3.08 15.68
N MET A 892 -5.28 3.88 15.33
CA MET A 892 -4.88 4.03 13.93
C MET A 892 -4.02 2.83 13.51
N PRO A 893 -4.37 2.09 12.44
CA PRO A 893 -3.62 0.91 12.00
C PRO A 893 -2.16 1.23 11.61
N LEU A 894 -1.29 0.22 11.67
CA LEU A 894 0.14 0.35 11.37
C LEU A 894 0.39 0.90 9.96
N HIS A 895 -0.27 0.34 8.95
CA HIS A 895 -0.11 0.79 7.57
C HIS A 895 -0.53 2.25 7.35
N VAL A 896 -1.55 2.71 8.08
CA VAL A 896 -1.99 4.11 8.06
C VAL A 896 -0.98 5.03 8.73
N GLN A 897 -0.37 4.60 9.84
CA GLN A 897 0.69 5.36 10.52
C GLN A 897 1.92 5.55 9.63
N VAL A 898 2.41 4.47 9.00
CA VAL A 898 3.57 4.49 8.09
C VAL A 898 3.28 5.37 6.88
N ALA A 899 2.12 5.21 6.26
CA ALA A 899 1.68 6.03 5.14
C ALA A 899 1.61 7.52 5.51
N THR A 900 1.06 7.84 6.69
CA THR A 900 0.98 9.21 7.21
C THR A 900 2.36 9.80 7.44
N GLN A 901 3.27 9.06 8.07
CA GLN A 901 4.65 9.52 8.28
C GLN A 901 5.37 9.76 6.94
N ALA A 902 5.23 8.84 5.98
CA ALA A 902 5.89 8.90 4.68
C ALA A 902 5.46 10.14 3.89
N VAL A 903 4.14 10.37 3.75
CA VAL A 903 3.62 11.51 2.98
C VAL A 903 3.95 12.85 3.63
N LEU A 904 3.82 12.96 4.96
CA LEU A 904 4.06 14.22 5.66
C LEU A 904 5.56 14.55 5.71
N SER A 905 6.42 13.57 5.95
CA SER A 905 7.87 13.78 5.92
C SER A 905 8.34 14.17 4.52
N ARG A 906 7.82 13.52 3.47
CA ARG A 906 8.12 13.91 2.08
C ARG A 906 7.63 15.32 1.79
N HIS A 907 6.41 15.67 2.19
CA HIS A 907 5.85 17.00 1.99
C HIS A 907 6.71 18.11 2.64
N LEU A 908 7.20 17.85 3.86
CA LEU A 908 8.07 18.80 4.57
C LEU A 908 9.43 18.99 3.87
N GLN A 909 9.93 17.97 3.17
CA GLN A 909 11.15 18.06 2.36
C GLN A 909 10.92 18.70 0.99
N ASP A 910 9.84 18.31 0.31
CA ASP A 910 9.47 18.78 -1.03
C ASP A 910 7.95 18.86 -1.19
N ARG A 911 7.45 20.08 -1.39
CA ARG A 911 6.02 20.36 -1.59
C ARG A 911 5.53 20.12 -3.04
N GLY A 912 6.33 19.49 -3.90
CA GLY A 912 6.08 19.31 -5.34
C GLY A 912 4.75 18.63 -5.68
N GLU A 913 4.42 17.52 -5.01
CA GLU A 913 3.18 16.78 -5.26
C GLU A 913 1.94 17.62 -4.95
N LEU A 914 1.94 18.33 -3.81
CA LEU A 914 0.83 19.21 -3.44
C LEU A 914 0.72 20.43 -4.37
N ARG A 915 1.85 21.02 -4.80
CA ARG A 915 1.86 22.10 -5.80
C ARG A 915 1.20 21.64 -7.11
N HIS A 916 1.56 20.45 -7.60
CA HIS A 916 0.96 19.88 -8.81
C HIS A 916 -0.55 19.66 -8.63
N MET A 917 -0.96 19.08 -7.51
CA MET A 917 -2.37 18.88 -7.21
C MET A 917 -3.16 20.20 -7.19
N ARG A 918 -2.65 21.24 -6.52
CA ARG A 918 -3.29 22.56 -6.48
C ARG A 918 -3.43 23.17 -7.87
N ALA A 919 -2.42 23.03 -8.72
CA ALA A 919 -2.46 23.51 -10.10
C ALA A 919 -3.55 22.78 -10.91
N THR A 920 -3.66 21.46 -10.78
CA THR A 920 -4.69 20.66 -11.45
C THR A 920 -6.09 21.01 -10.95
N LEU A 921 -6.28 21.15 -9.64
CA LEU A 921 -7.54 21.59 -9.05
C LEU A 921 -7.92 23.00 -9.51
N ARG A 922 -6.95 23.92 -9.63
CA ARG A 922 -7.16 25.27 -10.18
C ARG A 922 -7.69 25.22 -11.60
N GLN A 923 -7.08 24.41 -12.46
CA GLN A 923 -7.50 24.26 -13.85
C GLN A 923 -8.94 23.71 -13.95
N ARG A 924 -9.26 22.69 -13.14
CA ARG A 924 -10.59 22.09 -13.12
C ARG A 924 -11.66 23.04 -12.59
N ARG A 925 -11.33 23.79 -11.54
CA ARG A 925 -12.15 24.89 -11.03
C ARG A 925 -12.44 25.91 -12.13
N ASP A 926 -11.39 26.43 -12.78
CA ASP A 926 -11.53 27.46 -13.82
C ASP A 926 -12.38 26.95 -14.98
N LEU A 927 -12.17 25.71 -15.42
CA LEU A 927 -12.99 25.06 -16.44
C LEU A 927 -14.47 25.02 -16.06
N LEU A 928 -14.80 24.53 -14.86
CA LEU A 928 -16.19 24.41 -14.42
C LEU A 928 -16.82 25.81 -14.24
N ALA A 929 -16.13 26.72 -13.57
CA ALA A 929 -16.59 28.08 -13.32
C ALA A 929 -16.86 28.85 -14.62
N ASP A 930 -15.91 28.81 -15.57
CA ASP A 930 -16.07 29.46 -16.89
C ASP A 930 -17.18 28.82 -17.72
N GLY A 931 -17.31 27.49 -17.64
CA GLY A 931 -18.39 26.77 -18.29
C GLY A 931 -19.76 27.18 -17.79
N LEU A 932 -19.94 27.18 -16.47
CA LEU A 932 -21.19 27.58 -15.82
C LEU A 932 -21.52 29.05 -16.10
N ALA A 933 -20.54 29.95 -16.03
CA ALA A 933 -20.73 31.36 -16.34
C ALA A 933 -21.21 31.58 -17.79
N ARG A 934 -20.67 30.85 -18.77
CA ARG A 934 -21.13 30.89 -20.17
C ARG A 934 -22.58 30.40 -20.35
N LEU A 935 -23.06 29.54 -19.45
CA LEU A 935 -24.43 29.04 -19.42
C LEU A 935 -25.38 29.94 -18.62
N GLY A 936 -24.93 31.12 -18.18
CA GLY A 936 -25.74 32.11 -17.46
C GLY A 936 -25.81 31.90 -15.95
N TYR A 937 -25.09 30.93 -15.38
CA TYR A 937 -25.03 30.73 -13.94
C TYR A 937 -24.15 31.79 -13.26
N GLY A 938 -24.53 32.24 -12.07
CA GLY A 938 -23.72 33.14 -11.26
C GLY A 938 -22.60 32.38 -10.57
N VAL A 939 -21.34 32.69 -10.88
CA VAL A 939 -20.18 32.05 -10.26
C VAL A 939 -19.13 33.10 -9.91
N ASN A 940 -18.69 33.13 -8.65
CA ASN A 940 -17.57 33.95 -8.22
C ASN A 940 -16.27 33.13 -8.22
N LYS A 941 -15.33 33.47 -9.10
CA LYS A 941 -14.03 32.79 -9.17
C LYS A 941 -13.08 33.14 -8.03
N ALA A 942 -13.28 34.28 -7.37
CA ALA A 942 -12.52 34.62 -6.17
C ALA A 942 -12.87 33.65 -5.02
N ASP A 943 -14.05 33.03 -5.07
CA ASP A 943 -14.63 32.25 -3.98
C ASP A 943 -14.18 30.77 -3.92
N THR A 944 -12.89 30.44 -4.04
CA THR A 944 -12.55 29.10 -4.58
C THR A 944 -11.34 28.35 -4.00
N GLY A 945 -11.26 28.32 -2.67
CA GLY A 945 -10.50 27.31 -1.94
C GLY A 945 -11.27 26.00 -1.74
N GLY A 946 -10.60 24.95 -1.26
CA GLY A 946 -11.20 23.63 -1.08
C GLY A 946 -11.44 22.89 -2.40
N LEU A 947 -12.65 22.35 -2.60
CA LEU A 947 -13.03 21.54 -3.78
C LEU A 947 -14.35 22.01 -4.43
N PHE A 948 -14.88 23.17 -4.02
CA PHE A 948 -16.25 23.58 -4.29
C PHE A 948 -16.39 24.95 -4.94
N LEU A 949 -17.45 25.11 -5.74
CA LEU A 949 -18.00 26.40 -6.17
C LEU A 949 -19.38 26.56 -5.52
N LEU A 950 -19.66 27.74 -4.97
CA LEU A 950 -21.03 28.20 -4.78
C LEU A 950 -21.51 28.85 -6.08
N VAL A 951 -22.67 28.40 -6.54
CA VAL A 951 -23.24 28.75 -7.84
C VAL A 951 -24.64 29.26 -7.64
N GLU A 952 -24.97 30.38 -8.27
CA GLU A 952 -26.34 30.85 -8.39
C GLU A 952 -26.96 30.34 -9.68
N PRO A 953 -28.26 30.01 -9.68
CA PRO A 953 -28.95 29.75 -10.94
C PRO A 953 -29.01 31.02 -11.79
N PRO A 954 -29.30 30.92 -13.10
CA PRO A 954 -29.54 32.07 -13.96
C PRO A 954 -30.48 33.10 -13.33
N ALA A 955 -30.24 34.38 -13.59
CA ALA A 955 -30.87 35.50 -12.87
C ALA A 955 -32.41 35.44 -12.90
N GLU A 956 -32.98 34.96 -14.01
CA GLU A 956 -34.41 34.77 -14.24
C GLU A 956 -35.05 33.65 -13.39
N ILE A 957 -34.24 32.76 -12.81
CA ILE A 957 -34.73 31.67 -11.98
C ILE A 957 -35.01 32.19 -10.57
N ALA A 958 -36.28 32.20 -10.15
CA ALA A 958 -36.66 32.57 -8.80
C ALA A 958 -36.39 31.46 -7.76
N ASP A 959 -36.79 30.23 -8.07
CA ASP A 959 -36.64 29.07 -7.18
C ASP A 959 -35.39 28.25 -7.54
N ALA A 960 -34.32 28.47 -6.78
CA ALA A 960 -33.04 27.78 -6.96
C ALA A 960 -33.11 26.30 -6.58
N GLU A 961 -33.94 25.92 -5.60
CA GLU A 961 -34.08 24.54 -5.15
C GLU A 961 -34.74 23.69 -6.25
N ALA A 962 -35.90 24.15 -6.75
CA ALA A 962 -36.63 23.48 -7.82
C ALA A 962 -35.80 23.39 -9.10
N PHE A 963 -35.04 24.44 -9.42
CA PHE A 963 -34.14 24.44 -10.57
C PHE A 963 -33.05 23.37 -10.47
N VAL A 964 -32.37 23.24 -9.32
CA VAL A 964 -31.32 22.22 -9.14
C VAL A 964 -31.89 20.80 -9.25
N LEU A 965 -33.06 20.54 -8.66
CA LEU A 965 -33.73 19.24 -8.77
C LEU A 965 -34.15 18.93 -10.21
N GLU A 966 -34.62 19.94 -10.94
CA GLU A 966 -34.98 19.79 -12.35
C GLU A 966 -33.74 19.53 -13.23
N ARG A 967 -32.60 20.19 -12.97
CA ARG A 967 -31.33 19.90 -13.66
C ARG A 967 -30.88 18.45 -13.46
N GLU A 968 -31.08 17.88 -12.28
CA GLU A 968 -30.79 16.46 -12.05
C GLU A 968 -31.71 15.57 -12.90
N ALA A 969 -33.01 15.86 -12.93
CA ALA A 969 -33.98 15.07 -13.68
C ALA A 969 -33.78 15.15 -15.20
N THR A 970 -33.47 16.33 -15.73
CA THR A 970 -33.43 16.58 -17.19
C THR A 970 -32.02 16.49 -17.76
N ALA A 971 -31.05 17.17 -17.16
CA ALA A 971 -29.66 17.18 -17.60
C ALA A 971 -28.84 16.03 -17.00
N ARG A 972 -29.40 15.23 -16.08
CA ARG A 972 -28.69 14.12 -15.42
C ARG A 972 -27.39 14.60 -14.75
N VAL A 973 -27.42 15.79 -14.14
CA VAL A 973 -26.31 16.36 -13.36
C VAL A 973 -26.82 16.73 -11.97
N ARG A 974 -26.21 16.13 -10.93
CA ARG A 974 -26.59 16.37 -9.54
C ARG A 974 -25.67 17.39 -8.88
N PHE A 975 -26.27 18.38 -8.24
CA PHE A 975 -25.62 19.32 -7.32
C PHE A 975 -26.20 19.20 -5.91
N ASN A 976 -25.51 19.74 -4.91
CA ASN A 976 -26.10 19.95 -3.59
C ASN A 976 -26.96 21.21 -3.63
N THR A 977 -28.22 21.08 -3.21
CA THR A 977 -29.21 22.16 -3.28
C THR A 977 -28.95 23.28 -2.27
N PRO A 978 -29.60 24.45 -2.42
CA PRO A 978 -29.53 25.51 -1.41
C PRO A 978 -29.90 25.01 0.00
N SER A 979 -31.00 24.26 0.13
CA SER A 979 -31.47 23.72 1.42
C SER A 979 -30.46 22.77 2.07
N TRP A 980 -29.66 22.05 1.28
CA TRP A 980 -28.57 21.20 1.78
C TRP A 980 -27.52 22.00 2.55
N SER A 981 -27.20 23.22 2.12
CA SER A 981 -26.18 24.05 2.75
C SER A 981 -26.72 25.07 3.75
N GLY A 982 -28.04 25.29 3.78
CA GLY A 982 -28.66 26.42 4.49
C GLY A 982 -28.56 27.75 3.72
N ALA A 983 -28.07 27.75 2.48
CA ALA A 983 -28.09 28.91 1.60
C ALA A 983 -29.50 29.15 1.05
N THR A 984 -29.81 30.40 0.69
CA THR A 984 -31.12 30.77 0.13
C THR A 984 -31.21 30.57 -1.38
N ARG A 985 -30.16 30.96 -2.11
CA ARG A 985 -30.12 30.93 -3.58
C ARG A 985 -28.96 30.11 -4.16
N HIS A 986 -27.87 29.96 -3.41
CA HIS A 986 -26.66 29.32 -3.91
C HIS A 986 -26.74 27.80 -3.74
N PHE A 987 -26.27 27.06 -4.73
CA PHE A 987 -26.09 25.61 -4.69
C PHE A 987 -24.61 25.26 -4.85
N ARG A 988 -24.19 24.07 -4.41
CA ARG A 988 -22.77 23.69 -4.39
C ARG A 988 -22.43 22.71 -5.52
N ALA A 989 -21.37 23.02 -6.26
CA ALA A 989 -20.79 22.16 -7.28
C ALA A 989 -19.33 21.80 -6.93
N CYS A 990 -18.95 20.54 -7.10
CA CYS A 990 -17.60 20.02 -6.87
C CYS A 990 -16.80 20.07 -8.17
N PHE A 991 -15.61 20.67 -8.14
CA PHE A 991 -14.74 20.79 -9.32
C PHE A 991 -13.58 19.79 -9.32
N SER A 992 -13.46 18.94 -8.31
CA SER A 992 -12.32 18.02 -8.19
C SER A 992 -12.36 16.84 -9.18
N LEU A 993 -13.44 16.68 -9.94
CA LEU A 993 -13.70 15.56 -10.85
C LEU A 993 -12.77 15.55 -12.08
N PRO A 994 -12.60 14.41 -12.76
CA PRO A 994 -11.87 14.36 -14.03
C PRO A 994 -12.40 15.38 -15.04
N GLU A 995 -11.48 15.98 -15.82
CA GLU A 995 -11.83 17.02 -16.80
C GLU A 995 -12.94 16.56 -17.78
N ALA A 996 -12.89 15.31 -18.23
CA ALA A 996 -13.91 14.73 -19.11
C ALA A 996 -15.31 14.76 -18.48
N VAL A 997 -15.42 14.47 -17.18
CA VAL A 997 -16.69 14.50 -16.43
C VAL A 997 -17.21 15.93 -16.33
N LEU A 998 -16.34 16.90 -16.06
CA LEU A 998 -16.73 18.32 -15.98
C LEU A 998 -17.20 18.84 -17.33
N ARG A 999 -16.52 18.49 -18.43
CA ARG A 999 -16.92 18.87 -19.79
C ARG A 999 -18.26 18.26 -20.19
N GLU A 1000 -18.47 16.98 -19.89
CA GLU A 1000 -19.74 16.31 -20.12
C GLU A 1000 -20.86 16.94 -19.30
N ALA A 1001 -20.63 17.24 -18.02
CA ALA A 1001 -21.62 17.92 -17.18
C ALA A 1001 -22.03 19.28 -17.78
N LEU A 1002 -21.05 20.09 -18.22
CA LEU A 1002 -21.31 21.36 -18.90
C LEU A 1002 -22.09 21.18 -20.21
N ALA A 1003 -21.75 20.15 -21.00
CA ALA A 1003 -22.46 19.85 -22.24
C ALA A 1003 -23.92 19.45 -21.99
N ARG A 1004 -24.19 18.63 -20.98
CA ARG A 1004 -25.56 18.25 -20.59
C ARG A 1004 -26.36 19.46 -20.11
N LEU A 1005 -25.74 20.33 -19.30
CA LEU A 1005 -26.37 21.55 -18.79
C LEU A 1005 -26.67 22.58 -19.89
N ALA A 1006 -25.93 22.56 -21.00
CA ALA A 1006 -26.17 23.41 -22.16
C ALA A 1006 -27.42 23.02 -22.97
N THR A 1007 -27.98 21.83 -22.74
CA THR A 1007 -29.17 21.37 -23.48
C THR A 1007 -30.38 22.24 -23.08
N PRO A 1008 -31.13 22.78 -24.06
CA PRO A 1008 -32.29 23.62 -23.77
C PRO A 1008 -33.31 22.92 -22.86
N ARG A 1009 -33.92 23.69 -21.95
CA ARG A 1009 -35.04 23.21 -21.13
C ARG A 1009 -36.16 22.77 -22.08
N LYS A 1010 -36.62 21.52 -21.98
CA LYS A 1010 -37.63 20.97 -22.91
C LYS A 1010 -38.99 21.67 -22.83
N ASP A 1011 -39.24 22.39 -21.73
CA ASP A 1011 -40.46 23.16 -21.55
C ASP A 1011 -40.13 24.64 -21.67
N GLY A 1012 -40.40 25.19 -22.85
CA GLY A 1012 -40.46 26.63 -23.06
C GLY A 1012 -41.58 27.20 -22.19
N GLY A 1013 -41.20 27.91 -21.14
CA GLY A 1013 -42.07 28.77 -20.35
C GLY A 1013 -41.30 30.05 -20.02
N VAL A 1014 -41.32 30.97 -20.99
CA VAL A 1014 -41.32 32.41 -20.69
C VAL A 1014 -42.73 32.75 -20.22
#